data_AF-A0A1Y1R511-F1
#
_entry.id   AF-A0A1Y1R511-F1
#
_cell.length_a   1.000
_cell.length_b   1.000
_cell.length_c   1.000
_cell.angle_alpha   90.00
_cell.angle_beta   90.00
_cell.angle_gamma   90.00
#
_symmetry.space_group_name_H-M   'P 1'
#
loop_
_entity.id
_entity.type
_entity.pdbx_description
1 polymer ?
#
loop_
_entity_poly.entity_id
_entity_poly.type
_entity_poly.pdbx_seq_one_letter_code
_entity_poly.pdbx_strand_id
1 'polypeptide(L)'
;MDTTTVDAENRSRGIPNYLHSVVISPDGYRLWVPSKKDNIVRGTYRDGQALTQDSSVRTIVTRIDPVTGKELFEEQIDFNDRDSARAVAFTAMGDYAFVALQGSNSVEIIDAYNSASRGAIDNSGLAPQGVVVGPDNKTLFVYNFTSRTVSVYDITDVIESTGFAPVKLAEIKTVGSENLTAQVLQGKQIFYNARDQRMSRDGYISCASCHDDGGEDGIVWDFTDRGEGLRNTISLRGRMGDAHGNVHWTANFDEIQDFENDIRNTFGGSGFLSDAEFAATANPLGAPKAGRNTELDALAAYVASLEEYPRSGQRKASGGLTDDALLGKLVFDTLNCASCHSGSIFTDGQRHDVGTIQPSSGQGISQPLAGVGFETPTLLGVHNTAPYFHNGQAETLLDVFRSGHGNTAGLTDPDLQLLVSYVGSLDGSDKQYMRIHNGDGHCLVARGANEGANIEHWYCGSYDDQFWYKDAQGRLHTKLNEDYCATGQPWNNGWFYLTRCSDSSYQKWEFNGSQLRLKEHPQYVADDYKGGVWQVGMWQAGGGANQRWYVDNTDFVQLRNGAYGCLTATGTTSNSNVVVSTCRNLASQKWWDDGSGRFHLQSNPNVCLDYKGETWNGGGVVVWECNDHENQRFNKVDNTLRTRKNTGYAVTASQAADGGNVVVWNANGDASQEWTQE
;
A
#
# COMPACT_ATOMS: atom_id res chain seq x y z
N MET A 1 -12.99 -26.59 -4.93
CA MET A 1 -12.50 -26.41 -6.30
C MET A 1 -13.24 -27.37 -7.20
N ASP A 2 -13.91 -26.85 -8.22
CA ASP A 2 -14.60 -27.62 -9.25
C ASP A 2 -13.63 -27.87 -10.41
N THR A 3 -13.33 -29.13 -10.67
CA THR A 3 -12.43 -29.58 -11.75
C THR A 3 -13.16 -30.36 -12.84
N THR A 4 -14.47 -30.56 -12.68
CA THR A 4 -15.27 -31.49 -13.48
C THR A 4 -16.23 -30.80 -14.44
N THR A 5 -16.63 -29.56 -14.15
CA THR A 5 -17.46 -28.79 -15.08
C THR A 5 -16.73 -28.61 -16.41
N VAL A 6 -17.42 -28.90 -17.50
CA VAL A 6 -16.93 -28.60 -18.84
C VAL A 6 -17.18 -27.13 -19.11
N ASP A 7 -16.12 -26.40 -19.45
CA ASP A 7 -16.22 -24.99 -19.82
C ASP A 7 -17.10 -24.84 -21.07
N ALA A 8 -18.16 -24.05 -20.93
CA ALA A 8 -19.11 -23.71 -21.97
C ALA A 8 -19.57 -22.26 -21.77
N GLU A 9 -20.37 -21.75 -22.71
CA GLU A 9 -20.86 -20.37 -22.65
C GLU A 9 -21.49 -20.05 -21.29
N ASN A 10 -22.34 -20.95 -20.76
CA ASN A 10 -23.12 -20.71 -19.53
C ASN A 10 -22.56 -21.32 -18.24
N ARG A 11 -21.33 -21.83 -18.25
CA ARG A 11 -20.69 -22.44 -17.06
C ARG A 11 -19.19 -22.61 -17.27
N SER A 12 -18.41 -22.42 -16.21
CA SER A 12 -16.99 -22.78 -16.22
C SER A 12 -16.57 -23.44 -14.92
N ARG A 13 -15.55 -24.28 -14.98
CA ARG A 13 -14.91 -24.86 -13.79
C ARG A 13 -14.05 -23.82 -13.08
N GLY A 14 -13.56 -24.16 -11.89
CA GLY A 14 -12.71 -23.26 -11.14
C GLY A 14 -12.96 -23.28 -9.64
N ILE A 15 -12.50 -22.23 -8.97
CA ILE A 15 -12.62 -22.06 -7.53
C ILE A 15 -13.43 -20.79 -7.21
N PRO A 16 -14.51 -20.87 -6.42
CA PRO A 16 -15.16 -19.68 -5.89
C PRO A 16 -14.16 -18.83 -5.11
N ASN A 17 -14.10 -17.54 -5.41
CA ASN A 17 -13.18 -16.59 -4.80
C ASN A 17 -13.87 -15.23 -4.61
N TYR A 18 -13.29 -14.34 -3.80
CA TYR A 18 -13.96 -13.15 -3.28
C TYR A 18 -15.37 -13.48 -2.78
N LEU A 19 -15.43 -14.36 -1.78
CA LEU A 19 -16.69 -14.71 -1.13
C LEU A 19 -17.23 -13.49 -0.38
N HIS A 20 -18.46 -13.10 -0.66
CA HIS A 20 -19.06 -11.91 -0.06
C HIS A 20 -20.18 -12.27 0.94
N SER A 21 -21.31 -11.57 0.91
CA SER A 21 -22.33 -11.70 1.95
C SER A 21 -22.94 -13.10 2.01
N VAL A 22 -22.84 -13.79 3.14
CA VAL A 22 -23.58 -15.04 3.37
C VAL A 22 -25.01 -14.69 3.80
N VAL A 23 -26.00 -15.03 2.97
CA VAL A 23 -27.41 -14.71 3.22
C VAL A 23 -28.21 -16.00 3.37
N ILE A 24 -28.97 -16.13 4.46
CA ILE A 24 -29.87 -17.26 4.67
C ILE A 24 -31.16 -16.99 3.89
N SER A 25 -31.60 -17.94 3.07
CA SER A 25 -32.91 -17.85 2.41
C SER A 25 -34.04 -17.77 3.46
N PRO A 26 -35.16 -17.07 3.19
CA PRO A 26 -36.23 -16.89 4.18
C PRO A 26 -36.84 -18.19 4.72
N ASP A 27 -36.79 -19.28 3.94
CA ASP A 27 -37.24 -20.61 4.35
C ASP A 27 -36.24 -21.34 5.28
N GLY A 28 -35.03 -20.79 5.46
CA GLY A 28 -33.96 -21.35 6.30
C GLY A 28 -33.21 -22.54 5.69
N TYR A 29 -33.50 -22.94 4.45
CA TYR A 29 -32.95 -24.17 3.87
C TYR A 29 -31.67 -23.97 3.05
N ARG A 30 -31.29 -22.74 2.71
CA ARG A 30 -30.11 -22.44 1.89
C ARG A 30 -29.33 -21.24 2.43
N LEU A 31 -28.01 -21.31 2.34
CA LEU A 31 -27.15 -20.13 2.36
C LEU A 31 -26.80 -19.76 0.92
N TRP A 32 -26.95 -18.49 0.57
CA TRP A 32 -26.54 -17.94 -0.72
C TRP A 32 -25.29 -17.09 -0.51
N VAL A 33 -24.25 -17.39 -1.28
CA VAL A 33 -22.95 -16.71 -1.21
C VAL A 33 -22.62 -16.17 -2.61
N PRO A 34 -22.82 -14.87 -2.88
CA PRO A 34 -22.36 -14.25 -4.10
C PRO A 34 -20.83 -14.19 -4.11
N SER A 35 -20.25 -14.49 -5.26
CA SER A 35 -18.80 -14.50 -5.46
C SER A 35 -18.44 -14.44 -6.95
N LYS A 36 -17.14 -14.40 -7.24
CA LYS A 36 -16.62 -14.83 -8.54
C LYS A 36 -16.16 -16.28 -8.47
N LYS A 37 -15.85 -16.87 -9.63
CA LYS A 37 -15.27 -18.22 -9.77
C LYS A 37 -14.12 -18.16 -10.76
N ASP A 38 -12.92 -18.44 -10.27
CA ASP A 38 -11.67 -18.31 -11.02
C ASP A 38 -11.28 -19.64 -11.66
N ASN A 39 -11.11 -19.67 -12.97
CA ASN A 39 -10.73 -20.89 -13.69
C ASN A 39 -9.22 -21.11 -13.63
N ILE A 40 -8.78 -21.68 -12.52
CA ILE A 40 -7.38 -22.03 -12.28
C ILE A 40 -7.01 -23.44 -12.79
N VAL A 41 -7.93 -24.10 -13.50
CA VAL A 41 -7.70 -25.43 -14.10
C VAL A 41 -7.38 -25.32 -15.58
N ARG A 42 -7.89 -24.28 -16.25
CA ARG A 42 -7.63 -23.98 -17.64
C ARG A 42 -6.29 -23.26 -17.83
N GLY A 43 -5.70 -23.49 -18.98
CA GLY A 43 -4.50 -22.82 -19.47
C GLY A 43 -3.66 -23.77 -20.32
N THR A 44 -2.86 -23.22 -21.24
CA THR A 44 -2.09 -24.02 -22.22
C THR A 44 -1.10 -24.96 -21.54
N TYR A 45 -0.57 -24.59 -20.36
CA TYR A 45 0.30 -25.46 -19.57
C TYR A 45 -0.48 -26.50 -18.78
N ARG A 46 -1.70 -26.17 -18.35
CA ARG A 46 -2.54 -27.04 -17.52
C ARG A 46 -3.33 -28.06 -18.32
N ASP A 47 -4.33 -27.64 -19.08
CA ASP A 47 -5.24 -28.52 -19.83
C ASP A 47 -5.06 -28.41 -21.36
N GLY A 48 -4.08 -27.63 -21.80
CA GLY A 48 -3.76 -27.46 -23.22
C GLY A 48 -4.68 -26.47 -23.95
N GLN A 49 -5.58 -25.78 -23.24
CA GLN A 49 -6.48 -24.77 -23.83
C GLN A 49 -6.24 -23.42 -23.18
N ALA A 50 -6.15 -22.36 -23.99
CA ALA A 50 -5.97 -21.01 -23.48
C ALA A 50 -7.20 -20.55 -22.67
N LEU A 51 -6.96 -19.68 -21.69
CA LEU A 51 -8.01 -18.92 -21.03
C LEU A 51 -8.60 -17.91 -22.02
N THR A 52 -9.93 -17.80 -22.05
CA THR A 52 -10.68 -16.84 -22.87
C THR A 52 -11.47 -15.88 -21.98
N GLN A 53 -11.91 -14.75 -22.53
CA GLN A 53 -12.68 -13.73 -21.79
C GLN A 53 -13.88 -14.29 -21.01
N ASP A 54 -14.53 -15.35 -21.49
CA ASP A 54 -15.73 -15.99 -20.91
C ASP A 54 -15.42 -17.24 -20.06
N SER A 55 -14.17 -17.73 -20.08
CA SER A 55 -13.73 -18.90 -19.31
C SER A 55 -12.70 -18.57 -18.22
N SER A 56 -12.20 -17.32 -18.14
CA SER A 56 -11.26 -16.89 -17.11
C SER A 56 -11.90 -16.75 -15.73
N VAL A 57 -12.96 -15.95 -15.67
CA VAL A 57 -13.69 -15.63 -14.43
C VAL A 57 -15.19 -15.75 -14.72
N ARG A 58 -15.93 -16.36 -13.79
CA ARG A 58 -17.40 -16.38 -13.83
C ARG A 58 -17.98 -15.67 -12.63
N THR A 59 -19.14 -15.04 -12.81
CA THR A 59 -19.91 -14.49 -11.71
C THR A 59 -20.91 -15.53 -11.23
N ILE A 60 -20.89 -15.87 -9.95
CA ILE A 60 -21.75 -16.92 -9.41
C ILE A 60 -22.45 -16.52 -8.10
N VAL A 61 -23.51 -17.24 -7.77
CA VAL A 61 -23.99 -17.39 -6.40
C VAL A 61 -23.94 -18.87 -6.03
N THR A 62 -23.05 -19.21 -5.10
CA THR A 62 -22.97 -20.55 -4.51
C THR A 62 -24.11 -20.76 -3.53
N ARG A 63 -24.75 -21.93 -3.59
CA ARG A 63 -25.72 -22.37 -2.59
C ARG A 63 -25.12 -23.41 -1.66
N ILE A 64 -25.34 -23.26 -0.36
CA ILE A 64 -24.84 -24.16 0.68
C ILE A 64 -26.01 -24.66 1.51
N ASP A 65 -26.01 -25.96 1.80
CA ASP A 65 -26.90 -26.54 2.81
C ASP A 65 -26.41 -26.13 4.22
N PRO A 66 -27.19 -25.38 5.00
CA PRO A 66 -26.78 -24.90 6.31
C PRO A 66 -26.61 -26.02 7.35
N VAL A 67 -27.21 -27.21 7.13
CA VAL A 67 -27.10 -28.35 8.03
C VAL A 67 -25.81 -29.11 7.80
N THR A 68 -25.48 -29.37 6.53
CA THR A 68 -24.28 -30.17 6.18
C THR A 68 -23.03 -29.33 5.92
N GLY A 69 -23.19 -28.02 5.71
CA GLY A 69 -22.11 -27.11 5.32
C GLY A 69 -21.56 -27.38 3.92
N LYS A 70 -22.27 -28.15 3.09
CA LYS A 70 -21.83 -28.54 1.75
C LYS A 70 -22.44 -27.65 0.68
N GLU A 71 -21.62 -27.30 -0.31
CA GLU A 71 -22.10 -26.67 -1.54
C GLU A 71 -23.06 -27.61 -2.29
N LEU A 72 -24.18 -27.04 -2.73
CA LEU A 72 -25.18 -27.67 -3.57
C LEU A 72 -24.94 -27.22 -5.01
N PHE A 73 -23.94 -27.86 -5.64
CA PHE A 73 -23.41 -27.41 -6.93
C PHE A 73 -24.47 -27.34 -8.05
N GLU A 74 -25.41 -28.28 -8.07
CA GLU A 74 -26.53 -28.29 -9.05
C GLU A 74 -27.48 -27.10 -8.92
N GLU A 75 -27.47 -26.41 -7.78
CA GLU A 75 -28.27 -25.20 -7.54
C GLU A 75 -27.46 -23.90 -7.67
N GLN A 76 -26.17 -23.98 -8.03
CA GLN A 76 -25.32 -22.80 -8.26
C GLN A 76 -25.91 -21.97 -9.39
N ILE A 77 -25.95 -20.65 -9.19
CA ILE A 77 -26.37 -19.70 -10.21
C ILE A 77 -25.10 -19.15 -10.85
N ASP A 78 -25.01 -19.25 -12.17
CA ASP A 78 -23.96 -18.61 -12.97
C ASP A 78 -24.61 -17.46 -13.78
N PHE A 79 -24.03 -16.28 -13.67
CA PHE A 79 -24.49 -15.08 -14.36
C PHE A 79 -23.66 -14.88 -15.63
N ASN A 80 -24.24 -15.32 -16.75
CA ASN A 80 -23.63 -15.17 -18.07
C ASN A 80 -23.48 -13.70 -18.46
N ASP A 81 -22.34 -13.36 -19.04
CA ASP A 81 -22.02 -12.02 -19.55
C ASP A 81 -22.09 -10.96 -18.44
N ARG A 82 -21.65 -11.33 -17.23
CA ARG A 82 -21.67 -10.48 -16.03
C ARG A 82 -20.38 -10.59 -15.20
N ASP A 83 -20.11 -9.52 -14.46
CA ASP A 83 -18.99 -9.35 -13.54
C ASP A 83 -19.47 -8.84 -12.18
N SER A 84 -18.61 -9.07 -11.19
CA SER A 84 -18.78 -9.89 -10.00
C SER A 84 -20.01 -9.65 -9.12
N ALA A 85 -20.63 -10.75 -8.66
CA ALA A 85 -21.74 -10.72 -7.71
C ALA A 85 -21.23 -10.36 -6.31
N ARG A 86 -21.87 -9.37 -5.66
CA ARG A 86 -21.40 -8.82 -4.38
C ARG A 86 -22.35 -9.02 -3.21
N ALA A 87 -23.65 -8.92 -3.46
CA ALA A 87 -24.67 -8.98 -2.41
C ALA A 87 -25.97 -9.60 -2.92
N VAL A 88 -26.73 -10.23 -2.01
CA VAL A 88 -28.04 -10.81 -2.29
C VAL A 88 -29.05 -10.28 -1.27
N ALA A 89 -30.29 -9.99 -1.68
CA ALA A 89 -31.42 -9.73 -0.79
C ALA A 89 -32.66 -10.47 -1.27
N PHE A 90 -33.46 -10.97 -0.33
CA PHE A 90 -34.72 -11.65 -0.64
C PHE A 90 -35.92 -10.77 -0.35
N THR A 91 -37.01 -11.02 -1.07
CA THR A 91 -38.34 -10.66 -0.59
C THR A 91 -38.68 -11.44 0.67
N ALA A 92 -39.65 -10.94 1.44
CA ALA A 92 -40.09 -11.58 2.69
C ALA A 92 -40.60 -13.02 2.51
N MET A 93 -41.19 -13.33 1.34
CA MET A 93 -41.66 -14.67 1.01
C MET A 93 -40.55 -15.59 0.49
N GLY A 94 -39.39 -15.04 0.11
CA GLY A 94 -38.29 -15.80 -0.48
C GLY A 94 -38.59 -16.34 -1.87
N ASP A 95 -39.55 -15.74 -2.57
CA ASP A 95 -39.92 -16.05 -3.96
C ASP A 95 -39.00 -15.34 -4.98
N TYR A 96 -38.47 -14.16 -4.62
CA TYR A 96 -37.49 -13.43 -5.41
C TYR A 96 -36.22 -13.13 -4.62
N ALA A 97 -35.09 -13.17 -5.33
CA ALA A 97 -33.79 -12.71 -4.88
C ALA A 97 -33.27 -11.60 -5.81
N PHE A 98 -32.71 -10.56 -5.24
CA PHE A 98 -32.04 -9.47 -5.94
C PHE A 98 -30.53 -9.60 -5.71
N VAL A 99 -29.75 -9.67 -6.79
CA VAL A 99 -28.30 -9.89 -6.72
C VAL A 99 -27.57 -8.69 -7.31
N ALA A 100 -26.82 -7.96 -6.49
CA ALA A 100 -26.01 -6.83 -6.93
C ALA A 100 -24.74 -7.33 -7.63
N LEU A 101 -24.53 -6.91 -8.88
CA LEU A 101 -23.40 -7.28 -9.73
C LEU A 101 -22.52 -6.06 -9.95
N GLN A 102 -21.41 -5.97 -9.23
CA GLN A 102 -20.61 -4.76 -9.15
C GLN A 102 -19.98 -4.40 -10.50
N GLY A 103 -19.44 -5.39 -11.22
CA GLY A 103 -18.75 -5.14 -12.48
C GLY A 103 -19.70 -4.84 -13.64
N SER A 104 -20.92 -5.37 -13.54
CA SER A 104 -21.97 -5.17 -14.52
C SER A 104 -22.79 -3.90 -14.32
N ASN A 105 -22.61 -3.17 -13.21
CA ASN A 105 -23.41 -2.00 -12.83
C ASN A 105 -24.92 -2.30 -12.76
N SER A 106 -25.30 -3.53 -12.40
CA SER A 106 -26.68 -4.02 -12.45
C SER A 106 -27.11 -4.75 -11.17
N VAL A 107 -28.42 -4.92 -11.01
CA VAL A 107 -29.01 -5.83 -10.03
C VAL A 107 -29.87 -6.86 -10.74
N GLU A 108 -29.48 -8.13 -10.69
CA GLU A 108 -30.24 -9.23 -11.30
C GLU A 108 -31.41 -9.64 -10.41
N ILE A 109 -32.54 -9.96 -11.03
CA ILE A 109 -33.78 -10.37 -10.36
C ILE A 109 -33.97 -11.86 -10.65
N ILE A 110 -33.87 -12.67 -9.61
CA ILE A 110 -33.90 -14.13 -9.70
C ILE A 110 -35.17 -14.66 -9.04
N ASP A 111 -35.86 -15.58 -9.71
CA ASP A 111 -36.84 -16.45 -9.08
C ASP A 111 -36.09 -17.44 -8.16
N ALA A 112 -36.25 -17.27 -6.86
CA ALA A 112 -35.44 -17.99 -5.88
C ALA A 112 -35.75 -19.50 -5.84
N TYR A 113 -36.94 -19.92 -6.29
CA TYR A 113 -37.35 -21.32 -6.29
C TYR A 113 -36.69 -22.12 -7.42
N ASN A 114 -36.65 -21.58 -8.63
CA ASN A 114 -36.13 -22.28 -9.81
C ASN A 114 -34.84 -21.68 -10.39
N SER A 115 -34.27 -20.67 -9.76
CA SER A 115 -33.05 -19.97 -10.18
C SER A 115 -33.14 -19.22 -11.51
N ALA A 116 -34.33 -19.07 -12.10
CA ALA A 116 -34.46 -18.39 -13.38
C ALA A 116 -34.27 -16.87 -13.20
N SER A 117 -33.48 -16.26 -14.09
CA SER A 117 -33.48 -14.80 -14.23
C SER A 117 -34.84 -14.33 -14.74
N ARG A 118 -35.39 -13.31 -14.09
CA ARG A 118 -36.66 -12.65 -14.40
C ARG A 118 -36.46 -11.26 -15.00
N GLY A 119 -35.22 -10.81 -15.07
CA GLY A 119 -34.84 -9.49 -15.54
C GLY A 119 -33.73 -8.90 -14.68
N ALA A 120 -33.36 -7.67 -14.98
CA ALA A 120 -32.36 -6.94 -14.22
C ALA A 120 -32.72 -5.46 -14.16
N ILE A 121 -32.30 -4.80 -13.09
CA ILE A 121 -32.17 -3.35 -13.04
C ILE A 121 -30.82 -3.02 -13.69
N ASP A 122 -30.83 -2.78 -15.00
CA ASP A 122 -29.64 -2.33 -15.71
C ASP A 122 -29.33 -0.87 -15.33
N ASN A 123 -28.04 -0.54 -15.19
CA ASN A 123 -27.57 0.77 -14.75
C ASN A 123 -28.20 1.24 -13.42
N SER A 124 -28.16 0.40 -12.40
CA SER A 124 -28.63 0.73 -11.03
C SER A 124 -27.84 1.89 -10.39
N GLY A 125 -26.63 2.11 -10.92
CA GLY A 125 -25.56 2.99 -10.50
C GLY A 125 -24.23 2.25 -10.71
N LEU A 126 -23.11 2.91 -10.47
CA LEU A 126 -21.79 2.31 -10.68
C LEU A 126 -21.33 1.49 -9.48
N ALA A 127 -20.85 0.28 -9.76
CA ALA A 127 -20.40 -0.73 -8.80
C ALA A 127 -21.40 -0.97 -7.66
N PRO A 128 -22.61 -1.50 -7.93
CA PRO A 128 -23.55 -1.86 -6.88
C PRO A 128 -22.95 -2.97 -5.99
N GLN A 129 -22.82 -2.69 -4.69
CA GLN A 129 -22.20 -3.61 -3.73
C GLN A 129 -23.11 -4.00 -2.56
N GLY A 130 -24.24 -3.31 -2.40
CA GLY A 130 -25.22 -3.63 -1.37
C GLY A 130 -26.63 -3.59 -1.93
N VAL A 131 -27.48 -4.49 -1.48
CA VAL A 131 -28.89 -4.55 -1.85
C VAL A 131 -29.71 -4.95 -0.62
N VAL A 132 -30.84 -4.26 -0.39
CA VAL A 132 -31.77 -4.55 0.72
C VAL A 132 -33.20 -4.32 0.26
N VAL A 133 -34.09 -5.27 0.56
CA VAL A 133 -35.54 -5.07 0.44
C VAL A 133 -36.06 -4.42 1.72
N GLY A 134 -36.83 -3.34 1.57
CA GLY A 134 -37.39 -2.56 2.66
C GLY A 134 -38.44 -3.33 3.46
N PRO A 135 -38.79 -2.86 4.67
CA PRO A 135 -39.77 -3.52 5.54
C PRO A 135 -41.19 -3.61 4.95
N ASP A 136 -41.51 -2.77 3.97
CA ASP A 136 -42.77 -2.79 3.22
C ASP A 136 -42.83 -3.93 2.17
N ASN A 137 -41.71 -4.62 1.96
CA ASN A 137 -41.48 -5.64 0.93
C ASN A 137 -41.69 -5.15 -0.51
N LYS A 138 -41.77 -3.83 -0.72
CA LYS A 138 -42.09 -3.19 -2.00
C LYS A 138 -41.02 -2.22 -2.46
N THR A 139 -40.14 -1.80 -1.56
CA THR A 139 -39.05 -0.89 -1.87
C THR A 139 -37.71 -1.64 -1.86
N LEU A 140 -36.90 -1.46 -2.90
CA LEU A 140 -35.53 -1.97 -2.98
C LEU A 140 -34.53 -0.82 -2.86
N PHE A 141 -33.52 -0.98 -2.01
CA PHE A 141 -32.40 -0.05 -1.87
C PHE A 141 -31.13 -0.70 -2.41
N VAL A 142 -30.41 0.02 -3.26
CA VAL A 142 -29.16 -0.44 -3.91
C VAL A 142 -28.05 0.55 -3.60
N TYR A 143 -26.98 0.10 -2.94
CA TYR A 143 -25.79 0.91 -2.65
C TYR A 143 -24.78 0.83 -3.80
N ASN A 144 -24.59 1.96 -4.48
CA ASN A 144 -23.71 2.12 -5.63
C ASN A 144 -22.37 2.69 -5.18
N PHE A 145 -21.38 1.81 -5.02
CA PHE A 145 -20.13 2.11 -4.34
C PHE A 145 -19.36 3.26 -4.99
N THR A 146 -19.11 3.19 -6.29
CA THR A 146 -18.27 4.20 -6.99
C THR A 146 -19.07 5.40 -7.48
N SER A 147 -20.41 5.33 -7.50
CA SER A 147 -21.28 6.50 -7.70
C SER A 147 -21.50 7.33 -6.44
N ARG A 148 -21.22 6.79 -5.25
CA ARG A 148 -21.52 7.42 -3.95
C ARG A 148 -23.02 7.68 -3.76
N THR A 149 -23.86 6.73 -4.18
CA THR A 149 -25.31 6.87 -4.10
C THR A 149 -25.99 5.61 -3.57
N VAL A 150 -27.19 5.79 -3.04
CA VAL A 150 -28.19 4.72 -2.85
C VAL A 150 -29.33 4.98 -3.83
N SER A 151 -29.57 4.06 -4.76
CA SER A 151 -30.75 4.08 -5.62
C SER A 151 -31.91 3.38 -4.92
N VAL A 152 -33.11 3.95 -5.05
CA VAL A 152 -34.34 3.42 -4.44
C VAL A 152 -35.31 3.05 -5.55
N TYR A 153 -35.86 1.85 -5.52
CA TYR A 153 -36.79 1.33 -6.53
C TYR A 153 -38.08 0.82 -5.91
N ASP A 154 -39.20 1.01 -6.60
CA ASP A 154 -40.43 0.26 -6.39
C ASP A 154 -40.33 -1.07 -7.14
N ILE A 155 -40.52 -2.16 -6.42
CA ILE A 155 -40.50 -3.54 -6.93
C ILE A 155 -41.88 -4.21 -6.87
N THR A 156 -42.95 -3.46 -6.59
CA THR A 156 -44.32 -3.99 -6.45
C THR A 156 -44.76 -4.81 -7.66
N ASP A 157 -44.59 -4.27 -8.87
CA ASP A 157 -45.01 -4.98 -10.09
C ASP A 157 -44.20 -6.25 -10.36
N VAL A 158 -42.93 -6.27 -9.92
CA VAL A 158 -42.05 -7.44 -10.04
C VAL A 158 -42.52 -8.56 -9.12
N ILE A 159 -42.75 -8.25 -7.84
CA ILE A 159 -43.18 -9.26 -6.86
C ILE A 159 -44.61 -9.74 -7.10
N GLU A 160 -45.47 -8.91 -7.69
CA GLU A 160 -46.85 -9.28 -8.07
C GLU A 160 -46.90 -9.98 -9.44
N SER A 161 -45.76 -10.13 -10.13
CA SER A 161 -45.67 -10.67 -11.49
C SER A 161 -46.54 -9.93 -12.53
N THR A 162 -46.82 -8.65 -12.29
CA THR A 162 -47.59 -7.76 -13.18
C THR A 162 -46.68 -6.94 -14.09
N GLY A 163 -45.39 -6.86 -13.77
CA GLY A 163 -44.35 -6.22 -14.57
C GLY A 163 -42.97 -6.81 -14.29
N PHE A 164 -42.00 -6.49 -15.15
CA PHE A 164 -40.62 -7.05 -15.07
C PHE A 164 -39.55 -5.99 -14.81
N ALA A 165 -39.95 -4.73 -14.66
CA ALA A 165 -39.03 -3.60 -14.54
C ALA A 165 -39.35 -2.77 -13.28
N PRO A 166 -38.48 -2.79 -12.26
CA PRO A 166 -38.59 -1.90 -11.10
C PRO A 166 -38.58 -0.42 -11.50
N VAL A 167 -39.37 0.40 -10.80
CA VAL A 167 -39.45 1.85 -11.06
C VAL A 167 -38.52 2.60 -10.13
N LYS A 168 -37.56 3.36 -10.66
CA LYS A 168 -36.67 4.18 -9.82
C LYS A 168 -37.45 5.31 -9.15
N LEU A 169 -37.48 5.30 -7.82
CA LEU A 169 -38.17 6.28 -6.98
C LEU A 169 -37.27 7.45 -6.60
N ALA A 170 -36.01 7.16 -6.25
CA ALA A 170 -35.07 8.16 -5.78
C ALA A 170 -33.61 7.74 -5.99
N GLU A 171 -32.71 8.72 -5.88
CA GLU A 171 -31.27 8.53 -5.76
C GLU A 171 -30.75 9.45 -4.65
N ILE A 172 -30.07 8.86 -3.67
CA ILE A 172 -29.63 9.53 -2.46
C ILE A 172 -28.10 9.55 -2.45
N LYS A 173 -27.48 10.72 -2.30
CA LYS A 173 -26.02 10.81 -2.15
C LYS A 173 -25.58 10.28 -0.78
N THR A 174 -24.53 9.46 -0.75
CA THR A 174 -24.00 8.86 0.49
C THR A 174 -22.83 9.64 1.08
N VAL A 175 -22.24 10.56 0.32
CA VAL A 175 -21.12 11.39 0.77
C VAL A 175 -21.47 12.88 0.63
N GLY A 176 -21.11 13.67 1.64
CA GLY A 176 -21.27 15.13 1.61
C GLY A 176 -20.14 15.84 0.84
N SER A 177 -18.93 15.28 0.87
CA SER A 177 -17.76 15.73 0.12
C SER A 177 -17.02 14.51 -0.43
N GLU A 178 -16.58 14.58 -1.68
CA GLU A 178 -15.71 13.57 -2.28
C GLU A 178 -14.25 13.92 -1.96
N ASN A 179 -13.51 12.93 -1.47
CA ASN A 179 -12.10 13.10 -1.09
C ASN A 179 -11.17 12.84 -2.28
N LEU A 180 -11.59 11.99 -3.23
CA LEU A 180 -10.84 11.74 -4.44
C LEU A 180 -10.94 12.94 -5.38
N THR A 181 -9.86 13.23 -6.11
CA THR A 181 -9.94 14.16 -7.23
C THR A 181 -10.87 13.58 -8.30
N ALA A 182 -11.44 14.44 -9.15
CA ALA A 182 -12.34 13.98 -10.21
C ALA A 182 -11.69 12.93 -11.13
N GLN A 183 -10.40 13.09 -11.44
CA GLN A 183 -9.63 12.15 -12.25
C GLN A 183 -9.45 10.80 -11.54
N VAL A 184 -9.09 10.79 -10.26
CA VAL A 184 -8.92 9.55 -9.49
C VAL A 184 -10.25 8.82 -9.31
N LEU A 185 -11.35 9.56 -9.07
CA LEU A 185 -12.68 8.96 -9.00
C LEU A 185 -13.10 8.33 -10.33
N GLN A 186 -12.86 9.02 -11.45
CA GLN A 186 -13.13 8.49 -12.79
C GLN A 186 -12.32 7.22 -13.05
N GLY A 187 -11.02 7.21 -12.70
CA GLY A 187 -10.17 6.02 -12.78
C GLY A 187 -10.72 4.85 -11.96
N LYS A 188 -11.16 5.11 -10.72
CA LYS A 188 -11.80 4.11 -9.87
C LYS A 188 -13.09 3.57 -10.51
N GLN A 189 -13.88 4.41 -11.15
CA GLN A 189 -15.10 3.97 -11.84
C GLN A 189 -14.79 3.07 -13.04
N ILE A 190 -13.79 3.42 -13.86
CA ILE A 190 -13.34 2.59 -14.99
C ILE A 190 -12.79 1.24 -14.51
N PHE A 191 -11.98 1.25 -13.45
CA PHE A 191 -11.34 0.07 -12.87
C PHE A 191 -12.33 -1.04 -12.49
N TYR A 192 -13.56 -0.67 -12.12
CA TYR A 192 -14.63 -1.59 -11.74
C TYR A 192 -15.60 -1.93 -12.89
N ASN A 193 -15.47 -1.33 -14.07
CA ASN A 193 -16.55 -1.34 -15.06
C ASN A 193 -16.30 -2.37 -16.18
N ALA A 194 -16.68 -3.63 -15.93
CA ALA A 194 -16.66 -4.65 -16.98
C ALA A 194 -17.76 -4.42 -18.04
N ARG A 195 -18.84 -3.71 -17.70
CA ARG A 195 -19.96 -3.44 -18.61
C ARG A 195 -19.57 -2.60 -19.83
N ASP A 196 -18.51 -1.80 -19.73
CA ASP A 196 -17.95 -1.05 -20.85
C ASP A 196 -17.31 -2.00 -21.86
N GLN A 197 -17.82 -2.02 -23.10
CA GLN A 197 -17.31 -2.88 -24.16
C GLN A 197 -15.87 -2.59 -24.57
N ARG A 198 -15.35 -1.41 -24.20
CA ARG A 198 -13.92 -1.08 -24.34
C ARG A 198 -13.09 -1.86 -23.34
N MET A 199 -13.58 -2.07 -22.12
CA MET A 199 -12.94 -2.84 -21.05
C MET A 199 -13.09 -4.34 -21.29
N SER A 200 -14.31 -4.83 -21.52
CA SER A 200 -14.58 -6.26 -21.71
C SER A 200 -15.66 -6.49 -22.75
N ARG A 201 -15.41 -7.41 -23.69
CA ARG A 201 -16.32 -7.66 -24.82
C ARG A 201 -17.75 -7.97 -24.39
N ASP A 202 -17.85 -8.91 -23.45
CA ASP A 202 -19.09 -9.54 -23.02
C ASP A 202 -19.36 -9.27 -21.53
N GLY A 203 -18.56 -8.43 -20.87
CA GLY A 203 -18.82 -7.98 -19.50
C GLY A 203 -18.43 -8.93 -18.38
N TYR A 204 -17.49 -9.85 -18.62
CA TYR A 204 -17.02 -10.85 -17.64
C TYR A 204 -15.92 -10.35 -16.70
N ILE A 205 -15.14 -9.36 -17.12
CA ILE A 205 -13.89 -9.02 -16.44
C ILE A 205 -13.61 -7.52 -16.46
N SER A 206 -13.10 -7.03 -15.33
CA SER A 206 -12.54 -5.70 -15.16
C SER A 206 -11.24 -5.82 -14.35
N CYS A 207 -10.54 -4.71 -14.12
CA CYS A 207 -9.38 -4.71 -13.24
C CYS A 207 -9.74 -5.21 -11.83
N ALA A 208 -10.92 -4.84 -11.32
CA ALA A 208 -11.42 -5.25 -10.01
C ALA A 208 -11.72 -6.75 -9.89
N SER A 209 -11.92 -7.47 -11.01
CA SER A 209 -12.16 -8.92 -10.97
C SER A 209 -10.95 -9.69 -10.43
N CYS A 210 -9.73 -9.18 -10.62
CA CYS A 210 -8.50 -9.74 -10.01
C CYS A 210 -7.97 -8.86 -8.87
N HIS A 211 -8.21 -7.55 -8.90
CA HIS A 211 -7.65 -6.59 -7.93
C HIS A 211 -8.75 -5.85 -7.13
N ASP A 212 -9.61 -6.57 -6.41
CA ASP A 212 -10.71 -5.93 -5.66
C ASP A 212 -10.16 -4.92 -4.63
N ASP A 213 -10.62 -3.66 -4.72
CA ASP A 213 -10.10 -2.49 -4.02
C ASP A 213 -8.55 -2.38 -4.06
N GLY A 214 -7.97 -2.72 -5.21
CA GLY A 214 -6.52 -2.69 -5.45
C GLY A 214 -5.74 -3.83 -4.80
N GLY A 215 -6.41 -4.79 -4.16
CA GLY A 215 -5.76 -5.97 -3.58
C GLY A 215 -5.28 -6.98 -4.62
N GLU A 216 -5.14 -8.22 -4.17
CA GLU A 216 -4.90 -9.39 -5.02
C GLU A 216 -5.87 -10.49 -4.64
N ASP A 217 -6.10 -11.42 -5.57
CA ASP A 217 -7.06 -12.51 -5.43
C ASP A 217 -6.47 -13.80 -4.84
N GLY A 218 -5.17 -13.82 -4.55
CA GLY A 218 -4.45 -15.01 -4.04
C GLY A 218 -4.38 -16.16 -5.04
N ILE A 219 -4.63 -15.90 -6.33
CA ILE A 219 -4.68 -16.92 -7.38
C ILE A 219 -3.41 -16.93 -8.23
N VAL A 220 -2.99 -18.13 -8.61
CA VAL A 220 -2.01 -18.35 -9.69
C VAL A 220 -2.75 -18.62 -11.00
N TRP A 221 -2.66 -17.68 -11.92
CA TRP A 221 -3.22 -17.75 -13.27
C TRP A 221 -2.26 -18.46 -14.23
N ASP A 222 -2.79 -19.06 -15.30
CA ASP A 222 -1.98 -19.62 -16.39
C ASP A 222 -2.04 -18.71 -17.61
N PHE A 223 -1.00 -17.91 -17.79
CA PHE A 223 -0.82 -17.02 -18.95
C PHE A 223 0.22 -17.56 -19.94
N THR A 224 0.41 -18.89 -20.02
CA THR A 224 1.37 -19.49 -20.96
C THR A 224 1.02 -19.25 -22.42
N ASP A 225 -0.27 -19.08 -22.75
CA ASP A 225 -0.74 -18.68 -24.08
C ASP A 225 -0.14 -17.35 -24.56
N ARG A 226 0.31 -16.51 -23.61
CA ARG A 226 0.87 -15.16 -23.86
C ARG A 226 2.38 -15.10 -23.63
N GLY A 227 3.02 -16.23 -23.34
CA GLY A 227 4.44 -16.29 -23.03
C GLY A 227 4.82 -15.81 -21.63
N GLU A 228 3.86 -15.41 -20.80
CA GLU A 228 4.09 -15.07 -19.39
C GLU A 228 4.12 -16.35 -18.54
N GLY A 229 3.22 -17.31 -18.74
CA GLY A 229 3.20 -18.52 -17.93
C GLY A 229 2.49 -18.37 -16.60
N LEU A 230 2.81 -19.21 -15.61
CA LEU A 230 2.10 -19.19 -14.34
C LEU A 230 2.44 -17.90 -13.56
N ARG A 231 1.40 -17.14 -13.18
CA ARG A 231 1.52 -15.84 -12.52
C ARG A 231 0.57 -15.73 -11.32
N ASN A 232 1.11 -15.49 -10.13
CA ASN A 232 0.28 -14.98 -9.03
C ASN A 232 -0.06 -13.50 -9.27
N THR A 233 -1.28 -13.12 -8.92
CA THR A 233 -1.71 -11.71 -8.99
C THR A 233 -0.88 -10.86 -8.02
N ILE A 234 -0.39 -9.70 -8.48
CA ILE A 234 0.37 -8.76 -7.64
C ILE A 234 -0.59 -7.76 -6.99
N SER A 235 -0.51 -7.56 -5.68
CA SER A 235 -1.24 -6.47 -5.02
C SER A 235 -0.87 -5.08 -5.58
N LEU A 236 -1.86 -4.24 -5.86
CA LEU A 236 -1.65 -2.85 -6.30
C LEU A 236 -1.55 -1.88 -5.11
N ARG A 237 -1.96 -2.29 -3.92
CA ARG A 237 -1.92 -1.49 -2.69
C ARG A 237 -0.48 -1.17 -2.29
N GLY A 238 -0.19 0.11 -2.17
CA GLY A 238 1.13 0.63 -1.85
C GLY A 238 2.13 0.55 -3.00
N ARG A 239 1.76 0.05 -4.19
CA ARG A 239 2.67 0.01 -5.36
C ARG A 239 2.79 1.38 -6.04
N MET A 240 1.77 2.23 -5.89
CA MET A 240 1.76 3.60 -6.43
C MET A 240 1.98 3.63 -7.95
N GLY A 241 1.30 2.75 -8.68
CA GLY A 241 1.46 2.62 -10.13
C GLY A 241 2.79 1.98 -10.51
N ASP A 242 3.62 2.74 -11.22
CA ASP A 242 4.96 2.40 -11.72
C ASP A 242 6.09 2.97 -10.85
N ALA A 243 5.77 3.52 -9.67
CA ALA A 243 6.77 4.12 -8.77
C ALA A 243 7.86 3.12 -8.29
N HIS A 244 7.57 1.82 -8.34
CA HIS A 244 8.51 0.75 -7.98
C HIS A 244 9.34 0.26 -9.18
N GLY A 245 9.19 0.90 -10.34
CA GLY A 245 9.71 0.45 -11.63
C GLY A 245 8.63 -0.20 -12.48
N ASN A 246 9.07 -0.84 -13.56
CA ASN A 246 8.18 -1.50 -14.51
C ASN A 246 7.24 -2.51 -13.82
N VAL A 247 6.04 -2.66 -14.38
CA VAL A 247 4.97 -3.49 -13.82
C VAL A 247 4.95 -4.89 -14.46
N HIS A 248 4.16 -5.78 -13.84
CA HIS A 248 4.21 -7.24 -13.99
C HIS A 248 5.50 -7.89 -13.47
N TRP A 249 5.41 -9.19 -13.18
CA TRP A 249 6.54 -10.02 -12.73
C TRP A 249 7.73 -9.99 -13.69
N THR A 250 7.50 -9.84 -14.99
CA THR A 250 8.55 -9.80 -16.01
C THR A 250 9.01 -8.38 -16.34
N ALA A 251 8.51 -7.38 -15.61
CA ALA A 251 8.83 -5.97 -15.80
C ALA A 251 8.56 -5.51 -17.25
N ASN A 252 7.48 -6.03 -17.84
CA ASN A 252 7.24 -5.96 -19.28
C ASN A 252 6.51 -4.70 -19.73
N PHE A 253 5.92 -3.94 -18.80
CA PHE A 253 5.18 -2.68 -19.03
C PHE A 253 5.84 -1.55 -18.23
N ASP A 254 6.05 -0.39 -18.82
CA ASP A 254 6.70 0.76 -18.19
C ASP A 254 5.73 1.87 -17.76
N GLU A 255 4.44 1.71 -18.04
CA GLU A 255 3.36 2.59 -17.59
C GLU A 255 2.05 1.81 -17.35
N ILE A 256 1.15 2.32 -16.50
CA ILE A 256 -0.15 1.64 -16.23
C ILE A 256 -1.07 1.64 -17.46
N GLN A 257 -0.91 2.62 -18.35
CA GLN A 257 -1.68 2.71 -19.59
C GLN A 257 -1.37 1.52 -20.54
N ASP A 258 -0.25 0.81 -20.36
CA ASP A 258 0.07 -0.38 -21.14
C ASP A 258 -0.91 -1.53 -20.96
N PHE A 259 -1.68 -1.55 -19.87
CA PHE A 259 -2.76 -2.51 -19.65
C PHE A 259 -3.89 -2.42 -20.70
N GLU A 260 -3.91 -1.40 -21.57
CA GLU A 260 -4.67 -1.42 -22.82
C GLU A 260 -4.40 -2.69 -23.65
N ASN A 261 -3.17 -3.24 -23.58
CA ASN A 261 -2.84 -4.53 -24.19
C ASN A 261 -3.66 -5.68 -23.60
N ASP A 262 -3.77 -5.76 -22.28
CA ASP A 262 -4.53 -6.82 -21.62
C ASP A 262 -6.04 -6.62 -21.78
N ILE A 263 -6.50 -5.37 -21.76
CA ILE A 263 -7.89 -5.01 -22.07
C ILE A 263 -8.31 -5.57 -23.45
N ARG A 264 -7.48 -5.37 -24.47
CA ARG A 264 -7.79 -5.85 -25.83
C ARG A 264 -7.60 -7.35 -25.99
N ASN A 265 -6.49 -7.88 -25.50
CA ASN A 265 -6.11 -9.27 -25.76
C ASN A 265 -6.79 -10.26 -24.80
N THR A 266 -6.79 -9.95 -23.51
CA THR A 266 -7.29 -10.84 -22.45
C THR A 266 -8.77 -10.64 -22.22
N PHE A 267 -9.20 -9.40 -22.04
CA PHE A 267 -10.60 -9.10 -21.72
C PHE A 267 -11.48 -9.10 -22.99
N GLY A 268 -10.84 -9.08 -24.16
CA GLY A 268 -11.48 -9.03 -25.47
C GLY A 268 -12.14 -7.69 -25.78
N GLY A 269 -11.90 -6.66 -24.96
CA GLY A 269 -12.48 -5.34 -25.12
C GLY A 269 -11.98 -4.63 -26.38
N SER A 270 -12.73 -3.64 -26.85
CA SER A 270 -12.30 -2.82 -27.99
C SER A 270 -11.17 -1.84 -27.65
N GLY A 271 -10.86 -1.64 -26.36
CA GLY A 271 -9.84 -0.73 -25.88
C GLY A 271 -10.25 0.75 -25.86
N PHE A 272 -9.50 1.57 -25.14
CA PHE A 272 -9.73 3.02 -24.98
C PHE A 272 -9.02 3.87 -26.03
N LEU A 273 -7.93 3.38 -26.61
CA LEU A 273 -7.26 4.05 -27.73
C LEU A 273 -8.00 3.79 -29.05
N SER A 274 -7.75 4.61 -30.07
CA SER A 274 -8.10 4.19 -31.43
C SER A 274 -7.17 3.05 -31.88
N ASP A 275 -7.62 2.20 -32.81
CA ASP A 275 -6.79 1.10 -33.33
C ASP A 275 -5.47 1.59 -33.95
N ALA A 276 -5.48 2.79 -34.56
CA ALA A 276 -4.28 3.40 -35.13
C ALA A 276 -3.28 3.84 -34.05
N GLU A 277 -3.77 4.43 -32.95
CA GLU A 277 -2.92 4.80 -31.81
C GLU A 277 -2.40 3.55 -31.09
N PHE A 278 -3.26 2.57 -30.83
CA PHE A 278 -2.85 1.32 -30.22
C PHE A 278 -1.76 0.64 -31.05
N ALA A 279 -1.93 0.53 -32.37
CA ALA A 279 -0.90 -0.04 -33.26
C ALA A 279 0.44 0.73 -33.20
N ALA A 280 0.39 2.05 -33.02
CA ALA A 280 1.59 2.88 -32.87
C ALA A 280 2.28 2.73 -31.49
N THR A 281 1.55 2.25 -30.49
CA THR A 281 2.02 2.08 -29.09
C THR A 281 1.92 0.62 -28.60
N ALA A 282 1.83 -0.35 -29.51
CA ALA A 282 1.54 -1.74 -29.15
C ALA A 282 2.69 -2.41 -28.39
N ASN A 283 3.93 -1.96 -28.61
CA ASN A 283 5.06 -2.34 -27.78
C ASN A 283 4.95 -1.58 -26.44
N PRO A 284 4.75 -2.27 -25.30
CA PRO A 284 4.62 -1.62 -24.00
C PRO A 284 5.85 -0.80 -23.62
N LEU A 285 7.06 -1.36 -23.82
CA LEU A 285 8.35 -0.69 -23.58
C LEU A 285 8.74 0.31 -24.70
N GLY A 286 7.75 0.86 -25.39
CA GLY A 286 7.90 1.56 -26.66
C GLY A 286 7.52 3.03 -26.57
N ALA A 287 6.66 3.47 -27.49
CA ALA A 287 6.13 4.81 -27.45
C ALA A 287 5.06 4.91 -26.35
N PRO A 288 5.10 5.94 -25.48
CA PRO A 288 4.17 6.04 -24.36
C PRO A 288 2.73 6.24 -24.85
N LYS A 289 1.80 5.61 -24.14
CA LYS A 289 0.35 5.80 -24.20
C LYS A 289 -0.11 6.89 -23.21
N ALA A 290 0.67 7.19 -22.17
CA ALA A 290 0.39 8.30 -21.27
C ALA A 290 0.10 9.61 -22.02
N GLY A 291 -0.97 10.30 -21.64
CA GLY A 291 -1.40 11.55 -22.25
C GLY A 291 -2.17 11.41 -23.57
N ARG A 292 -2.38 10.20 -24.09
CA ARG A 292 -3.14 9.99 -25.35
C ARG A 292 -4.64 9.86 -25.13
N ASN A 293 -5.06 9.36 -23.97
CA ASN A 293 -6.46 9.18 -23.64
C ASN A 293 -6.69 9.49 -22.15
N THR A 294 -7.62 10.40 -21.89
CA THR A 294 -7.90 10.89 -20.52
C THR A 294 -8.49 9.83 -19.59
N GLU A 295 -9.19 8.83 -20.11
CA GLU A 295 -9.75 7.73 -19.31
C GLU A 295 -8.66 6.70 -18.93
N LEU A 296 -7.72 6.40 -19.83
CA LEU A 296 -6.52 5.62 -19.48
C LEU A 296 -5.64 6.35 -18.47
N ASP A 297 -5.46 7.67 -18.64
CA ASP A 297 -4.74 8.48 -17.66
C ASP A 297 -5.47 8.57 -16.32
N ALA A 298 -6.81 8.53 -16.31
CA ALA A 298 -7.60 8.44 -15.09
C ALA A 298 -7.40 7.09 -14.40
N LEU A 299 -7.42 5.99 -15.15
CA LEU A 299 -7.15 4.64 -14.64
C LEU A 299 -5.75 4.57 -14.00
N ALA A 300 -4.73 5.09 -14.69
CA ALA A 300 -3.37 5.20 -14.18
C ALA A 300 -3.31 6.05 -12.89
N ALA A 301 -3.98 7.21 -12.87
CA ALA A 301 -4.05 8.06 -11.68
C ALA A 301 -4.71 7.35 -10.48
N TYR A 302 -5.72 6.50 -10.71
CA TYR A 302 -6.31 5.70 -9.64
C TYR A 302 -5.33 4.67 -9.09
N VAL A 303 -4.66 3.89 -9.94
CA VAL A 303 -3.68 2.89 -9.49
C VAL A 303 -2.50 3.56 -8.78
N ALA A 304 -2.06 4.73 -9.25
CA ALA A 304 -1.03 5.54 -8.60
C ALA A 304 -1.46 6.04 -7.21
N SER A 305 -2.75 6.31 -6.99
CA SER A 305 -3.28 6.77 -5.70
C SER A 305 -3.34 5.71 -4.60
N LEU A 306 -3.06 4.43 -4.93
CA LEU A 306 -3.03 3.32 -3.98
C LEU A 306 -1.70 3.32 -3.22
N GLU A 307 -1.52 4.28 -2.32
CA GLU A 307 -0.26 4.51 -1.58
C GLU A 307 -0.16 3.71 -0.26
N GLU A 308 -1.28 3.17 0.23
CA GLU A 308 -1.34 2.55 1.55
C GLU A 308 -1.16 1.02 1.50
N TYR A 309 -0.35 0.50 2.41
CA TYR A 309 -0.24 -0.93 2.67
C TYR A 309 -1.18 -1.35 3.82
N PRO A 310 -1.73 -2.57 3.79
CA PRO A 310 -2.44 -3.13 4.94
C PRO A 310 -1.52 -3.20 6.16
N ARG A 311 -2.00 -2.77 7.33
CA ARG A 311 -1.25 -2.91 8.58
C ARG A 311 -0.87 -4.36 8.83
N SER A 312 0.39 -4.59 9.21
CA SER A 312 0.87 -5.91 9.59
C SER A 312 0.38 -6.33 10.97
N GLY A 313 -0.10 -7.58 11.06
CA GLY A 313 -0.38 -8.25 12.33
C GLY A 313 0.88 -8.68 13.09
N GLN A 314 2.06 -8.62 12.46
CA GLN A 314 3.37 -8.96 13.06
C GLN A 314 4.01 -7.76 13.79
N ARG A 315 3.30 -6.63 13.91
CA ARG A 315 3.74 -5.45 14.69
C ARG A 315 3.09 -5.41 16.07
N LYS A 316 3.71 -4.65 16.98
CA LYS A 316 3.10 -4.26 18.25
C LYS A 316 1.84 -3.43 18.00
N ALA A 317 0.94 -3.37 18.97
CA ALA A 317 -0.26 -2.52 18.90
C ALA A 317 0.08 -1.02 18.70
N SER A 318 1.24 -0.56 19.18
CA SER A 318 1.77 0.80 18.94
C SER A 318 2.27 1.05 17.51
N GLY A 319 2.44 0.00 16.71
CA GLY A 319 3.02 0.06 15.35
C GLY A 319 4.54 -0.14 15.32
N GLY A 320 5.20 -0.29 16.48
CA GLY A 320 6.61 -0.67 16.53
C GLY A 320 6.87 -2.15 16.21
N LEU A 321 8.11 -2.49 15.91
CA LEU A 321 8.55 -3.88 15.71
C LEU A 321 8.43 -4.71 17.01
N THR A 322 8.10 -6.00 16.86
CA THR A 322 8.20 -7.00 17.94
C THR A 322 9.68 -7.27 18.28
N ASP A 323 9.93 -7.88 19.44
CA ASP A 323 11.31 -8.21 19.83
C ASP A 323 11.90 -9.26 18.87
N ASP A 324 11.08 -10.21 18.40
CA ASP A 324 11.44 -11.17 17.36
C ASP A 324 11.71 -10.48 16.01
N ALA A 325 10.91 -9.50 15.61
CA ALA A 325 11.15 -8.74 14.38
C ALA A 325 12.42 -7.88 14.48
N LEU A 326 12.77 -7.36 15.66
CA LEU A 326 14.05 -6.66 15.87
C LEU A 326 15.25 -7.59 15.70
N LEU A 327 15.17 -8.82 16.22
CA LEU A 327 16.21 -9.84 15.99
C LEU A 327 16.23 -10.30 14.53
N GLY A 328 15.06 -10.49 13.92
CA GLY A 328 14.91 -10.83 12.51
C GLY A 328 15.53 -9.80 11.57
N LYS A 329 15.45 -8.51 11.91
CA LYS A 329 16.15 -7.44 11.20
C LYS A 329 17.66 -7.68 11.18
N LEU A 330 18.25 -8.10 12.29
CA LEU A 330 19.69 -8.39 12.35
C LEU A 330 20.06 -9.58 11.44
N VAL A 331 19.20 -10.60 11.37
CA VAL A 331 19.39 -11.74 10.46
C VAL A 331 19.29 -11.28 9.00
N PHE A 332 18.27 -10.47 8.67
CA PHE A 332 18.08 -9.89 7.34
C PHE A 332 19.31 -9.09 6.87
N ASP A 333 19.84 -8.24 7.76
CA ASP A 333 21.02 -7.43 7.50
C ASP A 333 22.27 -8.33 7.32
N THR A 334 22.43 -9.36 8.16
CA THR A 334 23.57 -10.31 8.10
C THR A 334 23.57 -11.13 6.81
N LEU A 335 22.40 -11.51 6.32
CA LEU A 335 22.23 -12.25 5.06
C LEU A 335 22.31 -11.37 3.81
N ASN A 336 22.43 -10.04 4.01
CA ASN A 336 22.48 -9.05 2.95
C ASN A 336 21.23 -9.08 2.04
N CYS A 337 20.05 -9.34 2.61
CA CYS A 337 18.78 -9.33 1.85
C CYS A 337 18.50 -7.97 1.19
N ALA A 338 19.04 -6.89 1.77
CA ALA A 338 18.97 -5.53 1.24
C ALA A 338 19.70 -5.34 -0.10
N SER A 339 20.47 -6.32 -0.61
CA SER A 339 21.10 -6.21 -1.94
C SER A 339 20.08 -6.13 -3.08
N CYS A 340 18.89 -6.70 -2.89
CA CYS A 340 17.77 -6.63 -3.83
C CYS A 340 16.58 -5.90 -3.19
N HIS A 341 16.30 -6.15 -1.91
CA HIS A 341 15.20 -5.51 -1.17
C HIS A 341 15.67 -4.24 -0.45
N SER A 342 16.11 -3.25 -1.22
CA SER A 342 16.81 -2.06 -0.73
C SER A 342 15.89 -0.84 -0.54
N GLY A 343 16.43 0.20 0.11
CA GLY A 343 15.80 1.52 0.19
C GLY A 343 14.53 1.58 1.06
N SER A 344 13.83 2.71 0.99
CA SER A 344 12.62 2.95 1.78
C SER A 344 11.39 2.17 1.30
N ILE A 345 11.42 1.67 0.06
CA ILE A 345 10.34 0.88 -0.54
C ILE A 345 10.68 -0.61 -0.64
N PHE A 346 11.82 -1.07 -0.08
CA PHE A 346 12.23 -2.48 -0.02
C PHE A 346 12.25 -3.22 -1.36
N THR A 347 12.67 -2.54 -2.42
CA THR A 347 12.92 -3.07 -3.77
C THR A 347 13.97 -2.22 -4.47
N ASP A 348 14.75 -2.83 -5.37
CA ASP A 348 15.66 -2.15 -6.29
C ASP A 348 15.03 -1.86 -7.66
N GLY A 349 13.79 -2.30 -7.89
CA GLY A 349 13.08 -2.18 -9.16
C GLY A 349 13.75 -2.92 -10.32
N GLN A 350 14.66 -3.85 -10.03
CA GLN A 350 15.39 -4.64 -11.03
C GLN A 350 14.86 -6.07 -11.10
N ARG A 351 15.21 -6.76 -12.20
CA ARG A 351 14.94 -8.19 -12.37
C ARG A 351 16.10 -9.04 -11.84
N HIS A 352 15.78 -10.10 -11.10
CA HIS A 352 16.75 -11.07 -10.61
C HIS A 352 16.27 -12.51 -10.79
N ASP A 353 17.18 -13.37 -11.25
CA ASP A 353 16.97 -14.82 -11.24
C ASP A 353 17.34 -15.39 -9.88
N VAL A 354 16.31 -15.67 -9.08
CA VAL A 354 16.43 -16.20 -7.71
C VAL A 354 16.22 -17.73 -7.67
N GLY A 355 16.35 -18.42 -8.80
CA GLY A 355 16.26 -19.88 -8.88
C GLY A 355 14.84 -20.44 -8.85
N THR A 356 13.83 -19.59 -9.11
CA THR A 356 12.41 -19.97 -9.08
C THR A 356 11.86 -20.31 -10.47
N ILE A 357 12.65 -20.14 -11.53
CA ILE A 357 12.24 -20.40 -12.91
C ILE A 357 11.97 -21.90 -13.11
N GLN A 358 10.79 -22.20 -13.63
CA GLN A 358 10.31 -23.55 -13.95
C GLN A 358 9.85 -23.62 -15.42
N PRO A 359 9.62 -24.82 -16.00
CA PRO A 359 9.04 -24.95 -17.34
C PRO A 359 7.72 -24.21 -17.53
N SER A 360 6.97 -24.00 -16.45
CA SER A 360 5.70 -23.27 -16.38
C SER A 360 5.86 -21.74 -16.37
N SER A 361 7.09 -21.22 -16.25
CA SER A 361 7.35 -19.79 -16.00
C SER A 361 7.27 -18.90 -17.24
N GLY A 362 7.06 -19.49 -18.42
CA GLY A 362 7.01 -18.74 -19.68
C GLY A 362 8.38 -18.31 -20.18
N GLN A 363 8.39 -17.35 -21.10
CA GLN A 363 9.59 -16.79 -21.74
C GLN A 363 9.80 -15.31 -21.37
N GLY A 364 8.78 -14.64 -20.81
CA GLY A 364 8.76 -13.18 -20.61
C GLY A 364 8.68 -12.42 -21.94
N ILE A 365 8.58 -11.08 -21.87
CA ILE A 365 8.64 -10.23 -23.06
C ILE A 365 10.10 -9.89 -23.39
N SER A 366 10.49 -10.01 -24.66
CA SER A 366 11.71 -9.44 -25.25
C SER A 366 13.08 -9.93 -24.71
N GLN A 367 13.13 -10.62 -23.57
CA GLN A 367 14.34 -11.22 -23.00
C GLN A 367 14.02 -12.54 -22.30
N PRO A 368 14.86 -13.60 -22.48
CA PRO A 368 14.69 -14.86 -21.77
C PRO A 368 14.70 -14.65 -20.25
N LEU A 369 13.89 -15.43 -19.52
CA LEU A 369 13.90 -15.40 -18.06
C LEU A 369 15.19 -15.97 -17.46
N ALA A 370 15.78 -16.99 -18.07
CA ALA A 370 16.97 -17.64 -17.53
C ALA A 370 18.14 -16.65 -17.40
N GLY A 371 18.67 -16.47 -16.18
CA GLY A 371 19.74 -15.53 -15.88
C GLY A 371 19.32 -14.05 -15.79
N VAL A 372 18.04 -13.73 -16.02
CA VAL A 372 17.47 -12.38 -15.88
C VAL A 372 16.42 -12.34 -14.77
N GLY A 373 15.53 -13.33 -14.74
CA GLY A 373 14.52 -13.56 -13.71
C GLY A 373 13.36 -12.57 -13.72
N PHE A 374 12.87 -12.24 -12.53
CA PHE A 374 11.64 -11.47 -12.31
C PHE A 374 11.92 -10.19 -11.54
N GLU A 375 11.06 -9.19 -11.69
CA GLU A 375 11.10 -7.95 -10.91
C GLU A 375 11.11 -8.26 -9.41
N THR A 376 11.98 -7.59 -8.66
CA THR A 376 12.08 -7.75 -7.20
C THR A 376 10.89 -7.08 -6.53
N PRO A 377 9.89 -7.83 -6.02
CA PRO A 377 8.75 -7.17 -5.39
C PRO A 377 9.19 -6.40 -4.14
N THR A 378 8.47 -5.32 -3.83
CA THR A 378 8.59 -4.66 -2.52
C THR A 378 8.28 -5.66 -1.41
N LEU A 379 9.03 -5.58 -0.30
CA LEU A 379 8.67 -6.31 0.93
C LEU A 379 7.60 -5.58 1.77
N LEU A 380 7.24 -4.34 1.42
CA LEU A 380 6.18 -3.62 2.12
C LEU A 380 4.82 -4.27 1.80
N GLY A 381 4.07 -4.62 2.84
CA GLY A 381 2.77 -5.28 2.74
C GLY A 381 2.84 -6.78 2.42
N VAL A 382 4.04 -7.37 2.35
CA VAL A 382 4.25 -8.76 1.89
C VAL A 382 3.54 -9.80 2.76
N HIS A 383 3.21 -9.49 4.01
CA HIS A 383 2.42 -10.37 4.88
C HIS A 383 1.02 -10.68 4.34
N ASN A 384 0.53 -9.91 3.38
CA ASN A 384 -0.79 -10.03 2.78
C ASN A 384 -0.75 -10.41 1.30
N THR A 385 0.35 -11.01 0.81
CA THR A 385 0.55 -11.33 -0.62
C THR A 385 0.82 -12.81 -0.89
N ALA A 386 0.30 -13.70 -0.05
CA ALA A 386 0.44 -15.14 -0.26
C ALA A 386 -0.52 -15.61 -1.38
N PRO A 387 -0.11 -16.56 -2.23
CA PRO A 387 1.15 -17.30 -2.20
C PRO A 387 2.32 -16.52 -2.82
N TYR A 388 3.54 -16.90 -2.45
CA TYR A 388 4.78 -16.19 -2.75
C TYR A 388 5.53 -16.72 -3.98
N PHE A 389 6.43 -15.88 -4.50
CA PHE A 389 7.07 -15.96 -5.82
C PHE A 389 6.09 -15.80 -6.98
N HIS A 390 6.64 -15.54 -8.17
CA HIS A 390 5.87 -15.23 -9.38
C HIS A 390 4.82 -16.26 -9.76
N ASN A 391 4.95 -17.51 -9.33
CA ASN A 391 4.05 -18.61 -9.67
C ASN A 391 3.37 -19.23 -8.42
N GLY A 392 3.48 -18.58 -7.26
CA GLY A 392 2.90 -19.08 -6.00
C GLY A 392 3.51 -20.39 -5.48
N GLN A 393 4.74 -20.74 -5.86
CA GLN A 393 5.37 -22.01 -5.45
C GLN A 393 5.75 -22.11 -3.95
N ALA A 394 5.58 -21.03 -3.18
CA ALA A 394 5.73 -21.04 -1.73
C ALA A 394 4.43 -20.54 -1.07
N GLU A 395 3.82 -21.34 -0.20
CA GLU A 395 2.56 -20.98 0.46
C GLU A 395 2.77 -19.97 1.61
N THR A 396 3.92 -20.04 2.27
CA THR A 396 4.26 -19.16 3.41
C THR A 396 5.60 -18.46 3.23
N LEU A 397 5.83 -17.36 3.96
CA LEU A 397 7.16 -16.73 4.04
C LEU A 397 8.22 -17.71 4.57
N LEU A 398 7.83 -18.64 5.44
CA LEU A 398 8.73 -19.68 5.93
C LEU A 398 9.18 -20.61 4.79
N ASP A 399 8.28 -20.95 3.86
CA ASP A 399 8.62 -21.77 2.68
C ASP A 399 9.53 -21.03 1.71
N VAL A 400 9.35 -19.70 1.56
CA VAL A 400 10.29 -18.83 0.83
C VAL A 400 11.70 -18.99 1.41
N PHE A 401 11.87 -18.82 2.72
CA PHE A 401 13.20 -18.92 3.30
C PHE A 401 13.72 -20.36 3.36
N ARG A 402 12.87 -21.38 3.51
CA ARG A 402 13.30 -22.79 3.42
C ARG A 402 13.78 -23.20 2.03
N SER A 403 13.37 -22.50 0.99
CA SER A 403 13.88 -22.69 -0.37
C SER A 403 15.33 -22.24 -0.55
N GLY A 404 15.89 -21.50 0.42
CA GLY A 404 17.23 -20.94 0.36
C GLY A 404 17.29 -19.50 -0.18
N HIS A 405 16.14 -18.91 -0.54
CA HIS A 405 16.07 -17.52 -0.98
C HIS A 405 16.62 -16.56 0.09
N GLY A 406 17.52 -15.65 -0.32
CA GLY A 406 18.19 -14.73 0.59
C GLY A 406 19.34 -15.37 1.38
N ASN A 407 20.01 -16.39 0.83
CA ASN A 407 21.14 -17.08 1.48
C ASN A 407 20.78 -17.79 2.80
N THR A 408 19.53 -18.21 2.95
CA THR A 408 18.97 -18.77 4.20
C THR A 408 19.24 -20.26 4.40
N ALA A 409 19.85 -20.95 3.43
CA ALA A 409 20.02 -22.41 3.45
C ALA A 409 20.80 -22.97 4.66
N GLY A 410 21.59 -22.12 5.34
CA GLY A 410 22.35 -22.49 6.54
C GLY A 410 21.67 -22.14 7.87
N LEU A 411 20.48 -21.52 7.87
CA LEU A 411 19.80 -21.08 9.08
C LEU A 411 19.00 -22.19 9.76
N THR A 412 18.81 -22.04 11.07
CA THR A 412 17.92 -22.90 11.86
C THR A 412 16.47 -22.44 11.76
N ASP A 413 15.50 -23.34 11.96
CA ASP A 413 14.07 -22.97 11.97
C ASP A 413 13.75 -21.78 12.90
N PRO A 414 14.32 -21.65 14.13
CA PRO A 414 14.18 -20.45 14.93
C PRO A 414 14.66 -19.17 14.25
N ASP A 415 15.82 -19.18 13.58
CA ASP A 415 16.34 -17.99 12.88
C ASP A 415 15.46 -17.63 11.66
N LEU A 416 14.94 -18.64 10.97
CA LEU A 416 13.98 -18.44 9.88
C LEU A 416 12.69 -17.79 10.39
N GLN A 417 12.20 -18.16 11.57
CA GLN A 417 11.02 -17.53 12.18
C GLN A 417 11.27 -16.07 12.56
N LEU A 418 12.49 -15.72 12.99
CA LEU A 418 12.85 -14.32 13.21
C LEU A 418 12.78 -13.53 11.89
N LEU A 419 13.31 -14.06 10.79
CA LEU A 419 13.16 -13.46 9.45
C LEU A 419 11.70 -13.31 9.03
N VAL A 420 10.87 -14.34 9.25
CA VAL A 420 9.42 -14.27 8.98
C VAL A 420 8.78 -13.14 9.79
N SER A 421 9.14 -12.99 11.07
CA SER A 421 8.63 -11.91 11.92
C SER A 421 9.02 -10.53 11.40
N TYR A 422 10.29 -10.35 11.01
CA TYR A 422 10.76 -9.06 10.47
C TYR A 422 10.14 -8.75 9.10
N VAL A 423 10.29 -9.63 8.11
CA VAL A 423 9.78 -9.40 6.76
C VAL A 423 8.26 -9.26 6.77
N GLY A 424 7.56 -10.09 7.55
CA GLY A 424 6.12 -9.99 7.73
C GLY A 424 5.68 -8.73 8.49
N SER A 425 6.58 -8.02 9.17
CA SER A 425 6.26 -6.75 9.85
C SER A 425 6.36 -5.53 8.92
N LEU A 426 6.97 -5.65 7.74
CA LEU A 426 7.16 -4.52 6.83
C LEU A 426 5.83 -4.12 6.18
N ASP A 427 5.24 -3.01 6.62
CA ASP A 427 3.95 -2.49 6.14
C ASP A 427 3.98 -0.99 5.82
N GLY A 428 5.18 -0.44 5.63
CA GLY A 428 5.38 0.98 5.32
C GLY A 428 5.05 1.94 6.46
N SER A 429 4.66 1.44 7.64
CA SER A 429 4.32 2.26 8.81
C SER A 429 5.53 2.77 9.59
N ASP A 430 6.76 2.57 9.09
CA ASP A 430 7.97 3.06 9.75
C ASP A 430 7.94 4.60 9.79
N LYS A 431 7.87 5.11 11.01
CA LYS A 431 7.46 6.48 11.32
C LYS A 431 8.54 7.48 10.92
N GLN A 432 8.17 8.48 10.13
CA GLN A 432 9.03 9.64 9.88
C GLN A 432 8.85 10.66 11.00
N TYR A 433 9.86 10.75 11.86
CA TYR A 433 9.91 11.73 12.91
C TYR A 433 10.42 13.07 12.40
N MET A 434 9.76 14.15 12.84
CA MET A 434 10.06 15.54 12.53
C MET A 434 10.09 16.37 13.80
N ARG A 435 10.76 17.52 13.75
CA ARG A 435 10.58 18.58 14.75
C ARG A 435 9.75 19.69 14.12
N ILE A 436 8.95 20.34 14.96
CA ILE A 436 8.13 21.48 14.57
C ILE A 436 8.64 22.66 15.40
N HIS A 437 9.06 23.76 14.78
CA HIS A 437 9.62 24.89 15.50
C HIS A 437 8.95 26.21 15.10
N ASN A 438 8.98 27.19 16.00
CA ASN A 438 8.51 28.54 15.74
C ASN A 438 9.56 29.39 15.00
N GLY A 439 9.21 30.62 14.62
CA GLY A 439 10.13 31.55 13.96
C GLY A 439 11.36 31.99 14.78
N ASP A 440 11.35 31.74 16.09
CA ASP A 440 12.47 32.03 17.00
C ASP A 440 13.41 30.82 17.19
N GLY A 441 13.11 29.68 16.55
CA GLY A 441 13.91 28.44 16.64
C GLY A 441 13.63 27.60 17.88
N HIS A 442 12.51 27.82 18.57
CA HIS A 442 12.05 26.95 19.65
C HIS A 442 11.16 25.84 19.11
N CYS A 443 11.45 24.60 19.50
CA CYS A 443 10.73 23.40 19.12
C CYS A 443 9.46 23.24 19.94
N LEU A 444 8.45 22.63 19.32
CA LEU A 444 7.23 22.19 19.96
C LEU A 444 7.53 20.97 20.83
N VAL A 445 7.16 21.04 22.11
CA VAL A 445 7.54 20.05 23.13
C VAL A 445 6.31 19.59 23.89
N ALA A 446 6.15 18.29 24.04
CA ALA A 446 5.14 17.68 24.91
C ALA A 446 5.74 17.24 26.25
N ARG A 447 5.76 18.14 27.24
CA ARG A 447 6.35 17.81 28.55
C ARG A 447 5.53 16.78 29.30
N GLY A 448 6.06 15.55 29.32
CA GLY A 448 5.35 14.39 29.84
C GLY A 448 4.37 13.87 28.79
N ALA A 449 4.54 12.63 28.36
CA ALA A 449 3.68 12.05 27.32
C ALA A 449 2.53 11.25 27.97
N ASN A 450 1.64 11.98 28.63
CA ASN A 450 0.48 11.46 29.35
C ASN A 450 -0.79 12.32 29.15
N GLU A 451 -1.93 11.82 29.61
CA GLU A 451 -3.24 12.46 29.41
C GLU A 451 -3.27 13.86 30.06
N GLY A 452 -3.58 14.89 29.27
CA GLY A 452 -3.66 16.27 29.72
C GLY A 452 -2.33 17.02 29.72
N ALA A 453 -1.23 16.41 29.28
CA ALA A 453 0.06 17.09 29.23
C ALA A 453 0.04 18.29 28.28
N ASN A 454 0.55 19.42 28.74
CA ASN A 454 0.58 20.63 27.93
C ASN A 454 1.60 20.51 26.79
N ILE A 455 1.25 21.03 25.62
CA ILE A 455 2.20 21.20 24.52
C ILE A 455 2.69 22.64 24.56
N GLU A 456 4.00 22.80 24.66
CA GLU A 456 4.68 24.08 24.79
C GLU A 456 5.71 24.25 23.68
N HIS A 457 6.39 25.40 23.65
CA HIS A 457 7.62 25.56 22.91
C HIS A 457 8.81 25.56 23.88
N TRP A 458 9.97 25.06 23.47
CA TRP A 458 11.21 25.14 24.24
C TRP A 458 12.43 25.12 23.30
N TYR A 459 13.63 25.35 23.83
CA TYR A 459 14.86 25.17 23.07
C TYR A 459 14.92 23.78 22.43
N CYS A 460 15.19 23.76 21.13
CA CYS A 460 15.40 22.53 20.39
C CYS A 460 16.60 21.75 20.96
N GLY A 461 16.42 20.44 21.10
CA GLY A 461 17.42 19.50 21.58
C GLY A 461 17.18 18.10 21.02
N SER A 462 17.81 17.10 21.62
CA SER A 462 17.74 15.70 21.19
C SER A 462 16.76 14.86 22.03
N TYR A 463 15.74 15.49 22.62
CA TYR A 463 14.80 14.84 23.51
C TYR A 463 13.57 14.31 22.76
N ASP A 464 13.13 13.10 23.08
CA ASP A 464 11.99 12.45 22.42
C ASP A 464 10.67 13.23 22.53
N ASP A 465 10.50 14.08 23.54
CA ASP A 465 9.31 14.93 23.68
C ASP A 465 9.21 16.07 22.66
N GLN A 466 10.26 16.27 21.85
CA GLN A 466 10.30 17.29 20.79
C GLN A 466 10.12 16.70 19.39
N PHE A 467 10.12 15.36 19.28
CA PHE A 467 9.94 14.67 18.01
C PHE A 467 8.50 14.22 17.85
N TRP A 468 7.98 14.48 16.67
CA TRP A 468 6.60 14.23 16.30
C TRP A 468 6.57 13.39 15.04
N TYR A 469 5.63 12.45 14.92
CA TYR A 469 5.30 11.90 13.61
C TYR A 469 3.83 12.17 13.33
N LYS A 470 3.51 12.32 12.05
CA LYS A 470 2.14 12.49 11.58
C LYS A 470 1.68 11.18 10.96
N ASP A 471 0.57 10.63 11.43
CA ASP A 471 0.00 9.43 10.84
C ASP A 471 -0.86 9.73 9.60
N ALA A 472 -1.34 8.68 8.93
CA ALA A 472 -2.17 8.80 7.72
C ALA A 472 -3.52 9.51 7.97
N GLN A 473 -4.05 9.44 9.20
CA GLN A 473 -5.28 10.15 9.59
C GLN A 473 -5.03 11.65 9.86
N GLY A 474 -3.76 12.05 9.89
CA GLY A 474 -3.31 13.41 10.11
C GLY A 474 -3.08 13.78 11.57
N ARG A 475 -3.01 12.79 12.47
CA ARG A 475 -2.76 13.01 13.90
C ARG A 475 -1.28 13.19 14.16
N LEU A 476 -0.95 14.12 15.05
CA LEU A 476 0.44 14.35 15.50
C LEU A 476 0.70 13.57 16.79
N HIS A 477 1.55 12.57 16.72
CA HIS A 477 1.97 11.75 17.84
C HIS A 477 3.31 12.24 18.37
N THR A 478 3.48 12.27 19.69
CA THR A 478 4.80 12.48 20.28
C THR A 478 5.60 11.16 20.27
N LYS A 479 6.91 11.25 20.01
CA LYS A 479 7.82 10.11 20.08
C LYS A 479 7.97 9.57 21.50
N LEU A 480 7.89 10.45 22.51
CA LEU A 480 8.04 10.06 23.91
C LEU A 480 6.96 9.06 24.36
N ASN A 481 5.73 9.17 23.84
CA ASN A 481 4.69 8.14 23.98
C ASN A 481 3.65 8.26 22.86
N GLU A 482 3.70 7.32 21.94
CA GLU A 482 2.93 7.33 20.71
C GLU A 482 1.42 7.08 20.93
N ASP A 483 0.99 6.63 22.12
CA ASP A 483 -0.43 6.47 22.47
C ASP A 483 -1.17 7.81 22.60
N TYR A 484 -0.42 8.92 22.69
CA TYR A 484 -0.95 10.26 22.88
C TYR A 484 -0.76 11.12 21.63
N CYS A 485 -1.82 11.84 21.30
CA CYS A 485 -1.91 12.71 20.13
C CYS A 485 -2.13 14.15 20.56
N ALA A 486 -1.57 15.08 19.79
CA ALA A 486 -1.78 16.50 19.98
C ALA A 486 -3.26 16.86 19.71
N THR A 487 -3.88 17.53 20.67
CA THR A 487 -5.28 17.90 20.70
C THR A 487 -5.41 19.41 20.84
N GLY A 488 -6.13 20.03 19.91
CA GLY A 488 -6.38 21.47 19.88
C GLY A 488 -7.85 21.78 20.08
N GLN A 489 -8.16 22.63 21.05
CA GLN A 489 -9.53 23.13 21.24
C GLN A 489 -9.85 24.25 20.24
N PRO A 490 -10.88 24.12 19.37
CA PRO A 490 -11.12 25.06 18.28
C PRO A 490 -11.87 26.33 18.73
N TRP A 491 -11.26 27.11 19.62
CA TRP A 491 -11.68 28.45 20.01
C TRP A 491 -10.48 29.28 20.46
N ASN A 492 -10.61 30.61 20.46
CA ASN A 492 -9.55 31.50 20.95
C ASN A 492 -9.25 31.20 22.42
N ASN A 493 -7.96 31.12 22.76
CA ASN A 493 -7.47 30.73 24.09
C ASN A 493 -7.83 29.27 24.45
N GLY A 494 -8.04 28.43 23.44
CA GLY A 494 -8.18 26.99 23.62
C GLY A 494 -6.84 26.33 23.99
N TRP A 495 -6.91 25.19 24.67
CA TRP A 495 -5.72 24.43 25.03
C TRP A 495 -5.13 23.68 23.82
N PHE A 496 -3.81 23.56 23.80
CA PHE A 496 -3.06 22.66 22.92
C PHE A 496 -2.26 21.69 23.78
N TYR A 497 -2.68 20.42 23.80
CA TYR A 497 -2.27 19.45 24.82
C TYR A 497 -2.36 18.02 24.29
N LEU A 498 -1.81 17.06 25.02
CA LEU A 498 -1.90 15.65 24.68
C LEU A 498 -3.15 15.01 25.28
N THR A 499 -3.84 14.20 24.48
CA THR A 499 -4.83 13.23 24.95
C THR A 499 -4.62 11.90 24.23
N ARG A 500 -5.16 10.81 24.76
CA ARG A 500 -5.11 9.52 24.04
C ARG A 500 -5.59 9.69 22.60
N CYS A 501 -4.88 9.05 21.68
CA CYS A 501 -5.23 9.10 20.27
C CYS A 501 -6.63 8.52 20.03
N SER A 502 -7.43 9.26 19.26
CA SER A 502 -8.81 8.93 18.89
C SER A 502 -9.06 9.38 17.45
N ASP A 503 -10.28 9.26 16.93
CA ASP A 503 -10.67 9.78 15.62
C ASP A 503 -11.28 11.20 15.69
N SER A 504 -11.07 11.89 16.82
CA SER A 504 -11.59 13.24 17.05
C SER A 504 -11.08 14.25 16.01
N SER A 505 -11.98 15.14 15.55
CA SER A 505 -11.60 16.28 14.70
C SER A 505 -10.65 17.27 15.36
N TYR A 506 -10.49 17.19 16.69
CA TYR A 506 -9.57 18.05 17.45
C TYR A 506 -8.12 17.53 17.45
N GLN A 507 -7.90 16.35 16.88
CA GLN A 507 -6.59 15.69 16.81
C GLN A 507 -6.02 15.61 15.40
N LYS A 508 -6.75 16.06 14.38
CA LYS A 508 -6.34 15.98 12.98
C LYS A 508 -5.78 17.31 12.55
N TRP A 509 -4.53 17.30 12.10
CA TRP A 509 -3.74 18.49 11.82
C TRP A 509 -3.29 18.54 10.37
N GLU A 510 -3.09 19.75 9.86
CA GLU A 510 -2.44 19.99 8.59
C GLU A 510 -1.58 21.26 8.63
N PHE A 511 -0.56 21.30 7.77
CA PHE A 511 0.21 22.50 7.53
C PHE A 511 -0.36 23.21 6.30
N ASN A 512 -0.77 24.48 6.46
CA ASN A 512 -1.11 25.35 5.34
C ASN A 512 -0.10 26.51 5.31
N GLY A 513 0.85 26.44 4.37
CA GLY A 513 2.05 27.26 4.46
C GLY A 513 2.77 26.99 5.78
N SER A 514 3.04 28.04 6.56
CA SER A 514 3.64 27.92 7.89
C SER A 514 2.61 27.79 9.03
N GLN A 515 1.32 27.58 8.77
CA GLN A 515 0.33 27.46 9.84
C GLN A 515 0.03 25.99 10.13
N LEU A 516 0.27 25.57 11.37
CA LEU A 516 -0.21 24.29 11.91
C LEU A 516 -1.66 24.45 12.37
N ARG A 517 -2.61 23.88 11.63
CA ARG A 517 -4.06 24.08 11.85
C ARG A 517 -4.82 22.78 11.99
N LEU A 518 -5.97 22.84 12.65
CA LEU A 518 -6.90 21.72 12.71
C LEU A 518 -7.53 21.50 11.32
N LYS A 519 -7.53 20.26 10.85
CA LYS A 519 -7.97 19.89 9.51
C LYS A 519 -9.45 20.21 9.28
N GLU A 520 -10.31 19.84 10.22
CA GLU A 520 -11.76 20.09 10.15
C GLU A 520 -12.18 21.45 10.76
N HIS A 521 -11.24 22.17 11.39
CA HIS A 521 -11.46 23.51 11.95
C HIS A 521 -10.33 24.47 11.49
N PRO A 522 -10.17 24.70 10.17
CA PRO A 522 -8.99 25.34 9.60
C PRO A 522 -8.83 26.82 9.99
N GLN A 523 -9.87 27.42 10.56
CA GLN A 523 -9.80 28.76 11.14
C GLN A 523 -9.03 28.80 12.47
N TYR A 524 -8.72 27.68 13.11
CA TYR A 524 -7.98 27.63 14.37
C TYR A 524 -6.60 26.96 14.19
N VAL A 525 -5.57 27.65 14.68
CA VAL A 525 -4.16 27.30 14.50
C VAL A 525 -3.45 27.23 15.85
N ALA A 526 -2.36 26.47 15.91
CA ALA A 526 -1.43 26.52 17.02
C ALA A 526 -0.78 27.92 17.08
N ASP A 527 -0.91 28.59 18.22
CA ASP A 527 -0.49 29.97 18.45
C ASP A 527 0.49 30.00 19.63
N ASP A 528 1.68 30.52 19.35
CA ASP A 528 2.72 30.72 20.34
C ASP A 528 2.43 31.99 21.18
N TYR A 529 2.19 31.82 22.48
CA TYR A 529 1.71 32.90 23.33
C TYR A 529 2.78 34.01 23.48
N LYS A 530 2.50 35.22 22.96
CA LYS A 530 3.41 36.36 23.12
C LYS A 530 3.42 36.87 24.56
N GLY A 531 4.50 36.56 25.30
CA GLY A 531 4.69 37.12 26.65
C GLY A 531 5.78 36.48 27.53
N GLY A 532 6.59 35.56 27.03
CA GLY A 532 7.63 34.88 27.82
C GLY A 532 7.12 33.70 28.66
N VAL A 533 5.91 33.21 28.37
CA VAL A 533 5.43 31.91 28.83
C VAL A 533 5.68 30.88 27.74
N TRP A 534 6.30 29.77 28.10
CA TRP A 534 6.56 28.61 27.24
C TRP A 534 5.24 27.87 26.98
N GLN A 535 4.27 28.51 26.35
CA GLN A 535 2.93 27.95 26.15
C GLN A 535 2.50 28.13 24.71
N VAL A 536 1.95 27.07 24.13
CA VAL A 536 1.30 27.09 22.83
C VAL A 536 -0.18 26.85 23.09
N GLY A 537 -1.03 27.69 22.51
CA GLY A 537 -2.48 27.59 22.62
C GLY A 537 -3.15 27.52 21.25
N MET A 538 -4.47 27.55 21.25
CA MET A 538 -5.27 27.63 20.02
C MET A 538 -5.81 29.04 19.84
N TRP A 539 -5.67 29.56 18.62
CA TRP A 539 -6.19 30.87 18.25
C TRP A 539 -6.70 30.89 16.81
N GLN A 540 -7.57 31.84 16.50
CA GLN A 540 -8.05 32.05 15.14
C GLN A 540 -6.88 32.47 14.22
N ALA A 541 -6.84 31.93 13.01
CA ALA A 541 -5.84 32.22 12.01
C ALA A 541 -5.82 33.72 11.67
N GLY A 542 -4.74 34.39 12.04
CA GLY A 542 -4.48 35.81 11.74
C GLY A 542 -3.19 36.06 10.97
N GLY A 543 -2.37 35.03 10.74
CA GLY A 543 -1.12 35.11 9.96
C GLY A 543 0.05 35.81 10.68
N GLY A 544 -0.10 36.06 11.97
CA GLY A 544 0.94 36.64 12.83
C GLY A 544 2.18 35.73 12.91
N ALA A 545 3.34 36.32 13.21
CA ALA A 545 4.60 35.58 13.32
C ALA A 545 4.55 34.44 14.37
N ASN A 546 3.77 34.63 15.43
CA ASN A 546 3.51 33.65 16.48
C ASN A 546 2.59 32.49 16.06
N GLN A 547 2.05 32.51 14.84
CA GLN A 547 1.28 31.41 14.26
C GLN A 547 2.07 30.69 13.16
N ARG A 548 3.37 30.96 13.07
CA ARG A 548 4.25 30.38 12.06
C ARG A 548 5.08 29.27 12.69
N TRP A 549 4.77 28.07 12.25
CA TRP A 549 5.45 26.84 12.57
C TRP A 549 6.10 26.31 11.30
N TYR A 550 7.31 25.84 11.47
CA TYR A 550 8.15 25.30 10.43
C TYR A 550 8.46 23.86 10.80
N VAL A 551 8.44 22.99 9.81
CA VAL A 551 8.81 21.59 10.01
C VAL A 551 10.28 21.48 9.64
N ASP A 552 11.11 21.15 10.63
CA ASP A 552 12.52 20.85 10.39
C ASP A 552 12.64 19.47 9.78
N ASN A 553 12.42 19.42 8.47
CA ASN A 553 13.00 18.40 7.60
C ASN A 553 14.33 18.88 6.99
N THR A 554 14.72 20.12 7.27
CA THR A 554 15.85 20.87 6.67
C THR A 554 17.09 20.96 7.56
N ASP A 555 16.96 20.75 8.87
CA ASP A 555 18.11 20.62 9.80
C ASP A 555 18.87 19.31 9.60
N PHE A 556 18.19 18.33 9.01
CA PHE A 556 18.84 17.11 8.59
C PHE A 556 19.41 17.30 7.19
N VAL A 557 20.72 17.44 7.15
CA VAL A 557 21.48 17.60 5.91
C VAL A 557 21.96 16.25 5.40
N GLN A 558 22.19 16.15 4.11
CA GLN A 558 22.94 15.01 3.59
C GLN A 558 24.43 15.28 3.78
N LEU A 559 25.15 14.30 4.32
CA LEU A 559 26.61 14.35 4.36
C LEU A 559 27.10 13.64 3.10
N ARG A 560 27.40 14.43 2.07
CA ARG A 560 27.80 13.92 0.76
C ARG A 560 29.31 13.86 0.62
N ASN A 561 29.80 12.72 0.19
CA ASN A 561 31.14 12.56 -0.33
C ASN A 561 31.08 12.55 -1.87
N GLY A 562 31.79 13.50 -2.50
CA GLY A 562 31.64 13.83 -3.92
C GLY A 562 31.75 12.65 -4.88
N ALA A 563 32.71 11.74 -4.68
CA ALA A 563 32.95 10.59 -5.56
C ALA A 563 32.32 9.27 -5.07
N TYR A 564 31.75 9.25 -3.85
CA TYR A 564 31.38 8.02 -3.16
C TYR A 564 29.88 7.93 -2.85
N GLY A 565 29.19 9.07 -2.66
CA GLY A 565 27.77 9.12 -2.34
C GLY A 565 27.50 9.78 -0.99
N CYS A 566 26.28 9.65 -0.48
CA CYS A 566 25.83 10.21 0.78
C CYS A 566 26.03 9.22 1.93
N LEU A 567 26.36 9.74 3.10
CA LEU A 567 26.45 8.99 4.35
C LEU A 567 25.05 8.45 4.69
N THR A 568 24.92 7.15 4.83
CA THR A 568 23.64 6.46 4.92
C THR A 568 23.67 5.45 6.05
N ALA A 569 22.74 5.55 6.99
CA ALA A 569 22.53 4.51 7.97
C ALA A 569 21.75 3.35 7.33
N THR A 570 22.22 2.11 7.50
CA THR A 570 21.51 0.92 7.00
C THR A 570 20.34 0.51 7.88
N GLY A 571 20.15 1.18 9.03
CA GLY A 571 19.07 0.92 9.97
C GLY A 571 18.96 2.02 11.04
N THR A 572 17.95 1.89 11.88
CA THR A 572 17.58 2.89 12.91
C THR A 572 17.85 2.41 14.33
N THR A 573 18.49 1.25 14.52
CA THR A 573 18.80 0.65 15.81
C THR A 573 20.31 0.64 16.08
N SER A 574 20.70 0.58 17.35
CA SER A 574 22.11 0.51 17.73
C SER A 574 22.87 -0.60 16.99
N ASN A 575 24.11 -0.30 16.61
CA ASN A 575 24.99 -1.14 15.83
C ASN A 575 24.58 -1.35 14.36
N SER A 576 23.56 -0.64 13.85
CA SER A 576 23.30 -0.62 12.40
C SER A 576 24.46 0.06 11.68
N ASN A 577 24.88 -0.48 10.54
CA ASN A 577 26.06 0.00 9.83
C ASN A 577 25.83 1.39 9.21
N VAL A 578 26.92 2.08 8.89
CA VAL A 578 26.90 3.31 8.10
C VAL A 578 27.71 3.10 6.83
N VAL A 579 27.10 3.42 5.69
CA VAL A 579 27.65 3.20 4.36
C VAL A 579 27.59 4.49 3.55
N VAL A 580 28.29 4.52 2.41
CA VAL A 580 28.00 5.45 1.33
C VAL A 580 26.97 4.85 0.39
N SER A 581 25.97 5.62 0.01
CA SER A 581 25.05 5.24 -1.07
C SER A 581 24.63 6.43 -1.92
N THR A 582 24.04 6.16 -3.07
CA THR A 582 23.57 7.16 -4.03
C THR A 582 22.70 8.18 -3.31
N CYS A 583 23.08 9.46 -3.41
CA CYS A 583 22.35 10.55 -2.76
C CYS A 583 20.93 10.64 -3.29
N ARG A 584 19.97 10.41 -2.41
CA ARG A 584 18.52 10.51 -2.62
C ARG A 584 17.92 11.27 -1.43
N ASN A 585 16.70 11.79 -1.56
CA ASN A 585 16.04 12.51 -0.48
C ASN A 585 15.45 11.53 0.57
N LEU A 586 16.29 10.71 1.21
CA LEU A 586 15.88 9.66 2.15
C LEU A 586 16.18 10.04 3.60
N ALA A 587 15.29 9.67 4.53
CA ALA A 587 15.49 9.91 5.96
C ALA A 587 16.71 9.16 6.54
N SER A 588 17.12 8.05 5.92
CA SER A 588 18.33 7.31 6.30
C SER A 588 19.65 7.99 5.88
N GLN A 589 19.57 9.02 5.02
CA GLN A 589 20.73 9.78 4.52
C GLN A 589 20.84 11.17 5.15
N LYS A 590 19.93 11.46 6.07
CA LYS A 590 19.67 12.79 6.59
C LYS A 590 20.10 12.84 8.04
N TRP A 591 21.08 13.70 8.30
CA TRP A 591 21.78 13.78 9.58
C TRP A 591 21.69 15.18 10.16
N TRP A 592 21.31 15.27 11.42
CA TRP A 592 21.26 16.51 12.16
C TRP A 592 22.42 16.56 13.17
N ASP A 593 23.27 17.58 13.09
CA ASP A 593 24.28 17.84 14.12
C ASP A 593 23.64 18.63 15.27
N ASP A 594 23.65 18.07 16.48
CA ASP A 594 23.08 18.69 17.68
C ASP A 594 23.89 19.90 18.21
N GLY A 595 24.94 20.31 17.49
CA GLY A 595 25.84 21.40 17.87
C GLY A 595 26.91 20.97 18.87
N SER A 596 26.81 19.76 19.41
CA SER A 596 27.83 19.15 20.26
C SER A 596 28.82 18.29 19.46
N GLY A 597 28.63 18.20 18.13
CA GLY A 597 29.39 17.36 17.22
C GLY A 597 28.84 15.94 17.13
N ARG A 598 27.60 15.71 17.54
CA ARG A 598 26.90 14.43 17.49
C ARG A 598 25.84 14.48 16.38
N PHE A 599 25.86 13.50 15.49
CA PHE A 599 24.99 13.47 14.31
C PHE A 599 23.85 12.47 14.49
N HIS A 600 22.62 12.98 14.60
CA HIS A 600 21.38 12.23 14.76
C HIS A 600 20.79 11.86 13.41
N LEU A 601 20.24 10.64 13.30
CA LEU A 601 19.61 10.15 12.08
C LEU A 601 18.14 10.61 11.97
N GLN A 602 17.68 11.09 10.80
CA GLN A 602 16.29 11.55 10.66
C GLN A 602 15.27 10.42 10.84
N SER A 603 15.54 9.23 10.31
CA SER A 603 14.65 8.08 10.46
C SER A 603 14.56 7.55 11.90
N ASN A 604 15.55 7.84 12.75
CA ASN A 604 15.44 7.70 14.20
C ASN A 604 16.43 8.62 14.92
N PRO A 605 15.97 9.77 15.44
CA PRO A 605 16.86 10.73 16.10
C PRO A 605 17.47 10.26 17.43
N ASN A 606 17.11 9.07 17.94
CA ASN A 606 17.76 8.48 19.13
C ASN A 606 19.01 7.69 18.80
N VAL A 607 19.32 7.49 17.53
CA VAL A 607 20.59 6.90 17.14
C VAL A 607 21.48 7.93 16.47
N CYS A 608 22.75 7.88 16.84
CA CYS A 608 23.77 8.82 16.48
C CYS A 608 24.93 8.12 15.81
N LEU A 609 25.60 8.83 14.90
CA LEU A 609 26.83 8.37 14.28
C LEU A 609 27.85 8.01 15.38
N ASP A 610 28.40 6.81 15.33
CA ASP A 610 29.25 6.24 16.37
C ASP A 610 30.40 5.47 15.72
N TYR A 611 31.64 5.81 16.07
CA TYR A 611 32.82 5.11 15.55
C TYR A 611 33.32 3.99 16.48
N LYS A 612 32.44 3.49 17.37
CA LYS A 612 32.65 2.41 18.34
C LYS A 612 33.81 2.64 19.31
N GLY A 613 34.32 3.87 19.36
CA GLY A 613 35.53 4.24 20.09
C GLY A 613 36.82 3.69 19.47
N GLU A 614 36.72 3.16 18.25
CA GLU A 614 37.80 2.59 17.46
C GLU A 614 38.65 3.73 16.88
N THR A 615 39.96 3.70 17.10
CA THR A 615 40.89 4.72 16.57
C THR A 615 42.08 4.00 15.92
N TRP A 616 41.78 3.22 14.89
CA TRP A 616 42.70 2.45 14.06
C TRP A 616 42.14 2.35 12.63
N ASN A 617 43.00 2.11 11.63
CA ASN A 617 42.60 2.12 10.22
C ASN A 617 41.66 0.97 9.88
N GLY A 618 40.42 1.30 9.49
CA GLY A 618 39.38 0.33 9.18
C GLY A 618 38.39 0.07 10.32
N GLY A 619 38.45 0.86 11.40
CA GLY A 619 37.46 0.78 12.47
C GLY A 619 36.06 1.12 11.98
N GLY A 620 35.04 0.43 12.46
CA GLY A 620 33.67 0.55 11.97
C GLY A 620 32.98 1.84 12.41
N VAL A 621 32.17 2.41 11.51
CA VAL A 621 31.24 3.48 11.84
C VAL A 621 29.81 2.93 11.75
N VAL A 622 29.05 3.10 12.82
CA VAL A 622 27.69 2.59 12.98
C VAL A 622 26.78 3.73 13.44
N VAL A 623 25.49 3.47 13.56
CA VAL A 623 24.60 4.26 14.41
C VAL A 623 24.43 3.55 15.75
N TRP A 624 24.41 4.31 16.83
CA TRP A 624 24.24 3.80 18.19
C TRP A 624 23.35 4.74 18.99
N GLU A 625 22.62 4.22 19.98
CA GLU A 625 21.82 5.02 20.90
C GLU A 625 22.62 6.23 21.41
N CYS A 626 22.07 7.43 21.18
CA CYS A 626 22.75 8.68 21.45
C CYS A 626 23.08 8.79 22.94
N ASN A 627 24.35 8.99 23.26
CA ASN A 627 24.86 9.11 24.61
C ASN A 627 26.01 10.12 24.66
N ASP A 628 26.48 10.46 25.86
CA ASP A 628 27.49 11.50 26.06
C ASP A 628 28.94 11.04 25.86
N HIS A 629 29.17 9.80 25.44
CA HIS A 629 30.52 9.31 25.22
C HIS A 629 31.20 9.95 24.00
N GLU A 630 32.51 10.11 24.09
CA GLU A 630 33.33 10.72 23.02
C GLU A 630 33.28 9.97 21.69
N ASN A 631 32.90 8.68 21.69
CA ASN A 631 32.80 7.88 20.47
C ASN A 631 31.63 8.23 19.54
N GLN A 632 30.78 9.17 19.94
CA GLN A 632 29.72 9.72 19.11
C GLN A 632 29.94 11.20 18.74
N ARG A 633 31.12 11.72 19.08
CA ARG A 633 31.46 13.12 18.90
C ARG A 633 32.52 13.26 17.83
N PHE A 634 32.27 14.18 16.89
CA PHE A 634 33.16 14.49 15.79
C PHE A 634 33.48 15.98 15.76
N ASN A 635 34.71 16.30 15.40
CA ASN A 635 35.15 17.65 15.12
C ASN A 635 35.11 17.85 13.61
N LYS A 636 34.31 18.81 13.16
CA LYS A 636 34.33 19.28 11.77
C LYS A 636 35.62 20.10 11.57
N VAL A 637 36.53 19.59 10.75
CA VAL A 637 37.77 20.29 10.36
C VAL A 637 37.81 20.31 8.85
N ASP A 638 37.67 21.50 8.27
CA ASP A 638 37.37 21.68 6.84
C ASP A 638 36.14 20.83 6.45
N ASN A 639 36.20 20.08 5.35
CA ASN A 639 35.15 19.12 4.95
C ASN A 639 35.33 17.73 5.59
N THR A 640 36.12 17.57 6.65
CA THR A 640 36.37 16.25 7.26
C THR A 640 35.70 16.11 8.63
N LEU A 641 35.19 14.90 8.94
CA LEU A 641 34.66 14.55 10.26
C LEU A 641 35.72 13.80 11.06
N ARG A 642 36.48 14.51 11.90
CA ARG A 642 37.53 13.93 12.75
C ARG A 642 36.92 13.35 14.02
N THR A 643 37.34 12.16 14.44
CA THR A 643 36.87 11.61 15.72
C THR A 643 37.35 12.50 16.88
N ARG A 644 36.53 12.74 17.90
CA ARG A 644 36.91 13.64 19.00
C ARG A 644 37.91 12.98 19.98
N LYS A 645 37.80 11.67 20.23
CA LYS A 645 38.77 10.92 21.06
C LYS A 645 40.18 10.91 20.48
N ASN A 646 40.33 10.86 19.16
CA ASN A 646 41.62 10.95 18.48
C ASN A 646 41.47 11.63 17.11
N THR A 647 41.80 12.92 17.06
CA THR A 647 41.66 13.73 15.85
C THR A 647 42.57 13.31 14.70
N GLY A 648 43.49 12.36 14.92
CA GLY A 648 44.27 11.70 13.88
C GLY A 648 43.47 10.74 13.00
N TYR A 649 42.18 10.48 13.30
CA TYR A 649 41.29 9.63 12.51
C TYR A 649 40.07 10.39 11.98
N ALA A 650 39.65 10.12 10.76
CA ALA A 650 38.43 10.65 10.13
C ALA A 650 37.49 9.56 9.66
N VAL A 651 36.20 9.91 9.63
CA VAL A 651 35.16 9.19 8.90
C VAL A 651 35.52 9.17 7.41
N THR A 652 35.67 7.98 6.85
CA THR A 652 36.25 7.72 5.54
C THR A 652 35.38 6.71 4.79
N ALA A 653 35.00 7.03 3.55
CA ALA A 653 34.33 6.09 2.66
C ALA A 653 35.35 5.09 2.11
N SER A 654 35.23 3.80 2.44
CA SER A 654 36.25 2.80 2.11
C SER A 654 36.26 2.42 0.63
N GLN A 655 35.14 2.59 -0.07
CA GLN A 655 34.98 2.22 -1.48
C GLN A 655 33.95 3.11 -2.18
N ALA A 656 34.23 3.54 -3.42
CA ALA A 656 33.36 4.37 -4.24
C ALA A 656 32.30 3.51 -4.96
N ALA A 657 31.44 2.85 -4.17
CA ALA A 657 30.36 2.00 -4.65
C ALA A 657 29.15 2.13 -3.72
N ASP A 658 27.94 1.99 -4.26
CA ASP A 658 26.70 1.98 -3.48
C ASP A 658 26.75 0.87 -2.42
N GLY A 659 26.46 1.21 -1.16
CA GLY A 659 26.63 0.30 -0.02
C GLY A 659 28.08 0.17 0.48
N GLY A 660 29.00 1.03 0.02
CA GLY A 660 30.38 1.04 0.48
C GLY A 660 30.52 1.36 1.96
N ASN A 661 31.32 0.58 2.70
CA ASN A 661 31.48 0.82 4.14
C ASN A 661 32.05 2.20 4.45
N VAL A 662 31.61 2.75 5.58
CA VAL A 662 32.21 3.92 6.18
C VAL A 662 32.98 3.48 7.41
N VAL A 663 34.25 3.85 7.44
CA VAL A 663 35.20 3.46 8.47
C VAL A 663 35.89 4.68 9.05
N VAL A 664 36.59 4.51 10.16
CA VAL A 664 37.61 5.46 10.59
C VAL A 664 38.97 5.10 9.99
N TRP A 665 39.67 6.10 9.46
CA TRP A 665 41.01 5.95 8.88
C TRP A 665 41.89 7.14 9.24
N ASN A 666 43.21 6.94 9.22
CA ASN A 666 44.19 8.00 9.46
C ASN A 666 43.86 9.23 8.60
N ALA A 667 43.87 10.38 9.25
CA ALA A 667 43.67 11.67 8.66
C ALA A 667 44.76 11.98 7.63
N ASN A 668 44.41 11.92 6.34
CA ASN A 668 45.37 12.13 5.24
C ASN A 668 44.88 13.14 4.19
N GLY A 669 43.64 13.64 4.29
CA GLY A 669 43.10 14.63 3.36
C GLY A 669 42.73 14.05 2.00
N ASP A 670 42.51 12.74 1.93
CA ASP A 670 42.00 12.06 0.73
C ASP A 670 40.53 12.43 0.47
N ALA A 671 40.12 12.41 -0.80
CA ALA A 671 38.74 12.73 -1.21
C ALA A 671 37.69 11.82 -0.54
N SER A 672 38.05 10.58 -0.18
CA SER A 672 37.20 9.67 0.60
C SER A 672 36.89 10.15 2.03
N GLN A 673 37.59 11.19 2.52
CA GLN A 673 37.37 11.79 3.85
C GLN A 673 36.57 13.10 3.79
N GLU A 674 36.22 13.59 2.59
CA GLU A 674 35.51 14.85 2.39
C GLU A 674 33.99 14.64 2.40
N TRP A 675 33.30 15.34 3.30
CA TRP A 675 31.87 15.30 3.54
C TRP A 675 31.29 16.73 3.50
N THR A 676 30.63 17.07 2.40
CA THR A 676 29.91 18.33 2.23
C THR A 676 28.47 18.20 2.73
N GLN A 677 27.98 19.21 3.44
CA GLN A 677 26.58 19.28 3.84
C GLN A 677 25.75 19.81 2.66
N GLU A 678 24.76 19.04 2.20
CA GLU A 678 23.79 19.42 1.16
C GLU A 678 22.35 19.46 1.70
#